data_AF-A0A1Y2LQV0-F1
#
_entry.id   AF-A0A1Y2LQV0-F1
#
_cell.length_a   1.000
_cell.length_b   1.000
_cell.length_c   1.000
_cell.angle_alpha   90.00
_cell.angle_beta   90.00
_cell.angle_gamma   90.00
#
_symmetry.space_group_name_H-M   'P 1'
#
loop_
_entity.id
_entity.type
_entity.pdbx_description
1 polymer ?
#
loop_
_entity_poly.entity_id
_entity_poly.type
_entity_poly.pdbx_seq_one_letter_code
_entity_poly.pdbx_strand_id
1 'polypeptide(L)'
;MFTPGSVSLLREVYNWTLSDMNIDDLDDQKYTLCKKLSELANSLGLFIEQKPQSIPEGSDLAGVFSFLYDILRNPSLVVSIPVLHCWTKLLRSRVVRDSEVVNSMVGGLLETCCARLIRYESLPEDTEDVTLQFLNEDIDTVPERHAFLGNYRRFCADIIEVLVRRTPVEAMQHILGQATHMLSNLYSDKPSFQPQRFSKNSAAVLQVDAQVTVIDAAIKGYLKWLNTQGEDMQEDERKRATMENSFEEWGRQILQARFEDPEIAKKVISLMATFSTKALPDRSAFALSFLEYMLTIRLADNPEFAQYSDAVKDLERICSLEMQKLAMKFADDFMNVYDQLENKVNEMIADPTTDERQRMAYSAFLFIIIHRCTTLDKATQEQRMRQMLNQVKDTWSNDAFSKSISDFQSFCSILGMGQLPEFLAANNFRGVQDWSSQPLGGEGQALQAAVLERSQQLPLRLTKTMLAASTEKLREGSPAYETAAALWAEAIPTLLPNLLQLVSHAQAFNDIESNWSHLPLELQQVIRRVLTDRFWQAGISTESRDDFFARVSGSKSTYEGFASTIRGTVRQIRESSYYILYSLTKFRDHFYGISELPGPLSQALFGHAYALTAHHLSVLLTVSTHLIEGCPAHLRSHFLPPMVQGLFRELDRKISSEWNDVARQVAESGENDNLTDEMKTESILRQLTYSSVSLVAVLLDSRQGASLSMFSSSYMYANSIQNSAAWKTKLSVTTVVLLCATSSSPHLLCLNRS
;
A
#
# COMPACT_ATOMS: atom_id res chain seq x y z
N MET A 1 -2.99 -18.46 -42.13
CA MET A 1 -2.34 -18.01 -40.88
C MET A 1 -1.85 -19.18 -40.03
N PHE A 2 -2.67 -20.17 -39.68
CA PHE A 2 -2.25 -21.33 -38.88
C PHE A 2 -1.65 -22.50 -39.66
N THR A 3 -1.50 -22.40 -40.98
CA THR A 3 -0.90 -23.48 -41.79
C THR A 3 0.63 -23.52 -41.57
N PRO A 4 1.28 -24.70 -41.66
CA PRO A 4 2.72 -24.82 -41.46
C PRO A 4 3.55 -23.83 -42.29
N GLY A 5 3.18 -23.62 -43.56
CA GLY A 5 3.87 -22.65 -44.44
C GLY A 5 3.71 -21.20 -43.99
N SER A 6 2.54 -20.80 -43.50
CA SER A 6 2.35 -19.46 -42.93
C SER A 6 3.15 -19.26 -41.65
N VAL A 7 3.19 -20.28 -40.78
CA VAL A 7 3.92 -20.22 -39.51
C VAL A 7 5.44 -20.17 -39.76
N SER A 8 5.97 -20.97 -40.69
CA SER A 8 7.38 -20.91 -41.09
C SER A 8 7.77 -19.51 -41.58
N LEU A 9 6.95 -18.93 -42.48
CA LEU A 9 7.20 -17.59 -43.01
C LEU A 9 7.23 -16.53 -41.90
N LEU A 10 6.30 -16.57 -40.94
CA LEU A 10 6.29 -15.62 -39.82
C LEU A 10 7.56 -15.74 -38.96
N ARG A 11 8.04 -16.95 -38.71
CA ARG A 11 9.28 -17.19 -37.97
C ARG A 11 10.51 -16.74 -38.75
N GLU A 12 10.56 -16.99 -40.06
CA GLU A 12 11.66 -16.53 -40.93
C GLU A 12 11.75 -15.01 -40.97
N VAL A 13 10.61 -14.32 -41.14
CA VAL A 13 10.57 -12.85 -41.12
C VAL A 13 10.98 -12.33 -39.75
N TYR A 14 10.52 -12.94 -38.66
CA TYR A 14 10.95 -12.57 -37.32
C TYR A 14 12.46 -12.73 -37.13
N ASN A 15 13.03 -13.88 -37.50
CA ASN A 15 14.47 -14.11 -37.41
C ASN A 15 15.28 -13.11 -38.26
N TRP A 16 14.76 -12.71 -39.43
CA TRP A 16 15.37 -11.67 -40.25
C TRP A 16 15.36 -10.30 -39.56
N THR A 17 14.33 -9.98 -38.77
CA THR A 17 14.35 -8.75 -37.94
C THR A 17 15.39 -8.80 -36.82
N LEU A 18 15.81 -10.00 -36.39
CA LEU A 18 16.78 -10.19 -35.30
C LEU A 18 18.24 -10.25 -35.74
N SER A 19 18.53 -10.60 -37.00
CA SER A 19 19.89 -10.99 -37.45
C SER A 19 20.98 -9.93 -37.18
N ASP A 20 20.59 -8.66 -37.20
CA ASP A 20 21.49 -7.51 -37.03
C ASP A 20 20.94 -6.55 -35.96
N MET A 21 20.12 -7.05 -35.03
CA MET A 21 19.50 -6.21 -33.99
C MET A 21 20.55 -5.80 -32.96
N ASN A 22 21.09 -4.60 -33.13
CA ASN A 22 21.98 -3.94 -32.19
C ASN A 22 21.30 -2.67 -31.65
N ILE A 23 21.34 -2.47 -30.34
CA ILE A 23 20.76 -1.29 -29.71
C ILE A 23 21.58 -0.02 -29.99
N ASP A 24 22.88 -0.16 -30.17
CA ASP A 24 23.78 0.97 -30.50
C ASP A 24 23.67 1.42 -31.97
N ASP A 25 23.08 0.58 -32.84
CA ASP A 25 22.90 0.82 -34.27
C ASP A 25 21.60 0.17 -34.75
N LEU A 26 20.49 0.72 -34.28
CA LEU A 26 19.18 0.12 -34.44
C LEU A 26 18.57 0.44 -35.82
N ASP A 27 18.24 -0.60 -36.60
CA ASP A 27 17.40 -0.45 -37.80
C ASP A 27 15.94 -0.25 -37.39
N ASP A 28 15.49 1.01 -37.40
CA ASP A 28 14.13 1.42 -37.03
C ASP A 28 13.02 0.64 -37.76
N GLN A 29 13.22 0.30 -39.04
CA GLN A 29 12.22 -0.38 -39.84
C GLN A 29 12.11 -1.85 -39.42
N LYS A 30 13.26 -2.53 -39.27
CA LYS A 30 13.30 -3.91 -38.76
C LYS A 30 12.74 -4.00 -37.34
N TYR A 31 13.10 -3.05 -36.47
CA TYR A 31 12.63 -3.05 -35.10
C TYR A 31 11.11 -2.77 -35.00
N THR A 32 10.61 -1.81 -35.79
CA THR A 32 9.17 -1.56 -35.91
C THR A 32 8.43 -2.80 -36.41
N LEU A 33 8.97 -3.49 -37.42
CA LEU A 33 8.38 -4.73 -37.92
C LEU A 33 8.38 -5.82 -36.83
N CYS A 34 9.45 -5.94 -36.04
CA CYS A 34 9.55 -6.86 -34.91
C CYS A 34 8.43 -6.60 -33.87
N LYS A 35 8.21 -5.34 -33.48
CA LYS A 35 7.09 -4.94 -32.61
C LYS A 35 5.73 -5.34 -33.19
N LYS A 36 5.52 -5.10 -34.50
CA LYS A 36 4.26 -5.48 -35.18
C LYS A 36 4.05 -6.98 -35.31
N LEU A 37 5.11 -7.76 -35.51
CA LEU A 37 5.04 -9.22 -35.50
C LEU A 37 4.63 -9.74 -34.12
N SER A 38 5.08 -9.10 -33.04
CA SER A 38 4.65 -9.43 -31.68
C SER A 38 3.16 -9.14 -31.45
N GLU A 39 2.65 -7.99 -31.89
CA GLU A 39 1.22 -7.67 -31.83
C GLU A 39 0.36 -8.69 -32.62
N LEU A 40 0.83 -9.08 -33.80
CA LEU A 40 0.20 -10.12 -34.62
C LEU A 40 0.21 -11.47 -33.90
N ALA A 41 1.34 -11.88 -33.35
CA ALA A 41 1.47 -13.14 -32.62
C ALA A 41 0.53 -13.18 -31.40
N ASN A 42 0.47 -12.09 -30.62
CA ASN A 42 -0.52 -11.95 -29.54
C ASN A 42 -1.95 -12.13 -30.06
N SER A 43 -2.32 -11.49 -31.17
CA SER A 43 -3.67 -11.62 -31.76
C SER A 43 -3.99 -13.06 -32.17
N LEU A 44 -3.02 -13.79 -32.74
CA LEU A 44 -3.17 -15.21 -33.07
C LEU A 44 -3.35 -16.08 -31.82
N GLY A 45 -2.56 -15.84 -30.77
CA GLY A 45 -2.69 -16.57 -29.51
C GLY A 45 -4.02 -16.31 -28.80
N LEU A 46 -4.49 -15.05 -28.76
CA LEU A 46 -5.81 -14.72 -28.22
C LEU A 46 -6.94 -15.37 -29.00
N PHE A 47 -6.81 -15.51 -30.32
CA PHE A 47 -7.78 -16.24 -31.12
C PHE A 47 -7.84 -17.73 -30.74
N ILE A 48 -6.68 -18.37 -30.52
CA ILE A 48 -6.59 -19.76 -30.05
C ILE A 48 -7.30 -19.93 -28.71
N GLU A 49 -7.09 -18.99 -27.79
CA GLU A 49 -7.71 -19.02 -26.46
C GLU A 49 -9.23 -18.86 -26.51
N GLN A 50 -9.73 -17.88 -27.26
CA GLN A 50 -11.15 -17.53 -27.29
C GLN A 50 -12.00 -18.47 -28.15
N LYS A 51 -11.44 -19.00 -29.24
CA LYS A 51 -12.17 -19.78 -30.25
C LYS A 51 -11.42 -21.06 -30.65
N PRO A 52 -11.09 -21.95 -29.69
CA PRO A 52 -10.30 -23.14 -29.99
C PRO A 52 -10.99 -24.09 -30.99
N GLN A 53 -12.31 -24.18 -30.96
CA GLN A 53 -13.09 -25.02 -31.88
C GLN A 53 -13.11 -24.49 -33.33
N SER A 54 -12.73 -23.23 -33.55
CA SER A 54 -12.67 -22.61 -34.88
C SER A 54 -11.30 -22.77 -35.55
N ILE A 55 -10.36 -23.46 -34.90
CA ILE A 55 -9.03 -23.73 -35.46
C ILE A 55 -9.15 -24.90 -36.44
N PRO A 56 -8.79 -24.73 -37.73
CA PRO A 56 -8.86 -25.80 -38.71
C PRO A 56 -8.00 -27.01 -38.35
N GLU A 57 -8.47 -28.22 -38.64
CA GLU A 57 -7.66 -29.43 -38.56
C GLU A 57 -6.40 -29.34 -39.44
N GLY A 58 -5.27 -29.85 -38.97
CA GLY A 58 -3.97 -29.72 -39.64
C GLY A 58 -3.25 -28.38 -39.43
N SER A 59 -3.76 -27.51 -38.55
CA SER A 59 -3.08 -26.29 -38.12
C SER A 59 -1.80 -26.61 -37.33
N ASP A 60 -0.74 -25.83 -37.57
CA ASP A 60 0.55 -25.93 -36.87
C ASP A 60 0.55 -25.13 -35.56
N LEU A 61 -0.22 -25.61 -34.57
CA LEU A 61 -0.27 -24.98 -33.25
C LEU A 61 1.08 -25.08 -32.52
N ALA A 62 1.83 -26.16 -32.75
CA ALA A 62 3.17 -26.35 -32.20
C ALA A 62 4.13 -25.23 -32.63
N GLY A 63 4.15 -24.93 -33.93
CA GLY A 63 4.94 -23.85 -34.50
C GLY A 63 4.49 -22.47 -34.02
N VAL A 64 3.19 -22.25 -33.84
CA VAL A 64 2.67 -20.99 -33.26
C VAL A 64 3.09 -20.81 -31.81
N PHE A 65 2.97 -21.85 -30.96
CA PHE A 65 3.43 -21.76 -29.58
C PHE A 65 4.95 -21.55 -29.49
N SER A 66 5.72 -22.21 -30.37
CA SER A 66 7.16 -21.98 -30.46
C SER A 66 7.47 -20.55 -30.88
N PHE A 67 6.74 -20.00 -31.84
CA PHE A 67 6.91 -18.62 -32.28
C PHE A 67 6.59 -17.61 -31.15
N LEU A 68 5.52 -17.84 -30.39
CA LEU A 68 5.20 -17.04 -29.21
C LEU A 68 6.32 -17.13 -28.17
N TYR A 69 6.86 -18.33 -27.94
CA TYR A 69 7.97 -18.51 -27.00
C TYR A 69 9.25 -17.79 -27.47
N ASP A 70 9.57 -17.84 -28.76
CA ASP A 70 10.73 -17.14 -29.34
C ASP A 70 10.61 -15.62 -29.12
N ILE A 71 9.42 -15.03 -29.35
CA ILE A 71 9.16 -13.59 -29.13
C ILE A 71 9.29 -13.23 -27.65
N LEU A 72 8.79 -14.07 -26.74
CA LEU A 72 8.86 -13.81 -25.30
C LEU A 72 10.32 -13.66 -24.81
N ARG A 73 11.26 -14.37 -25.44
CA ARG A 73 12.68 -14.33 -25.06
C ARG A 73 13.42 -13.10 -25.58
N ASN A 74 12.79 -12.25 -26.37
CA ASN A 74 13.42 -11.06 -26.92
C ASN A 74 13.94 -10.12 -25.81
N PRO A 75 15.13 -9.49 -25.99
CA PRO A 75 15.68 -8.54 -25.03
C PRO A 75 14.82 -7.28 -24.84
N SER A 76 14.11 -6.81 -25.88
CA SER A 76 13.17 -5.70 -25.73
C SER A 76 11.92 -6.16 -24.97
N LEU A 77 11.65 -5.48 -23.86
CA LEU A 77 10.43 -5.71 -23.09
C LEU A 77 9.18 -5.25 -23.86
N VAL A 78 9.29 -4.23 -24.71
CA VAL A 78 8.18 -3.77 -25.55
C VAL A 78 7.84 -4.78 -26.64
N VAL A 79 8.86 -5.44 -27.21
CA VAL A 79 8.62 -6.55 -28.16
C VAL A 79 8.00 -7.75 -27.45
N SER A 80 8.43 -8.10 -26.23
CA SER A 80 7.96 -9.32 -25.56
C SER A 80 6.62 -9.16 -24.83
N ILE A 81 6.23 -7.96 -24.37
CA ILE A 81 5.04 -7.76 -23.52
C ILE A 81 3.70 -8.24 -24.14
N PRO A 82 3.41 -8.07 -25.45
CA PRO A 82 2.15 -8.54 -26.01
C PRO A 82 2.01 -10.06 -25.88
N VAL A 83 3.10 -10.78 -26.14
CA VAL A 83 3.13 -12.25 -26.06
C VAL A 83 3.19 -12.73 -24.61
N LEU A 84 3.89 -12.03 -23.72
CA LEU A 84 3.86 -12.29 -22.28
C LEU A 84 2.41 -12.25 -21.75
N HIS A 85 1.68 -11.17 -22.07
CA HIS A 85 0.26 -11.05 -21.69
C HIS A 85 -0.59 -12.16 -22.34
N CYS A 86 -0.33 -12.52 -23.59
CA CYS A 86 -1.01 -13.64 -24.24
C CYS A 86 -0.82 -14.97 -23.47
N TRP A 87 0.41 -15.27 -23.03
CA TRP A 87 0.72 -16.46 -22.24
C TRP A 87 -0.05 -16.53 -20.92
N THR A 88 -0.30 -15.40 -20.26
CA THR A 88 -1.11 -15.37 -19.01
C THR A 88 -2.53 -15.92 -19.22
N LYS A 89 -3.07 -15.82 -20.44
CA LYS A 89 -4.40 -16.34 -20.81
C LYS A 89 -4.32 -17.74 -21.37
N LEU A 90 -3.38 -17.97 -22.30
CA LEU A 90 -3.16 -19.27 -22.93
C LEU A 90 -2.92 -20.38 -21.89
N LEU A 91 -2.06 -20.16 -20.90
CA LEU A 91 -1.77 -21.18 -19.87
C LEU A 91 -2.96 -21.53 -18.97
N ARG A 92 -4.02 -20.69 -18.96
CA ARG A 92 -5.26 -20.94 -18.23
C ARG A 92 -6.29 -21.70 -19.09
N SER A 93 -6.10 -21.79 -20.40
CA SER A 93 -6.97 -22.52 -21.32
C SER A 93 -6.69 -24.03 -21.29
N ARG A 94 -7.75 -24.85 -21.22
CA ARG A 94 -7.63 -26.32 -21.20
C ARG A 94 -6.95 -26.87 -22.46
N VAL A 95 -7.28 -26.30 -23.62
CA VAL A 95 -6.78 -26.74 -24.94
C VAL A 95 -5.26 -26.56 -25.05
N VAL A 96 -4.73 -25.51 -24.43
CA VAL A 96 -3.31 -25.19 -24.45
C VAL A 96 -2.58 -25.91 -23.31
N ARG A 97 -3.21 -25.99 -22.14
CA ARG A 97 -2.63 -26.63 -20.95
C ARG A 97 -2.25 -28.08 -21.23
N ASP A 98 -3.08 -28.83 -21.93
CA ASP A 98 -2.86 -30.27 -22.10
C ASP A 98 -1.96 -30.59 -23.33
N SER A 99 -1.44 -29.56 -24.02
CA SER A 99 -0.54 -29.70 -25.17
C SER A 99 0.88 -30.12 -24.77
N GLU A 100 1.40 -31.19 -25.37
CA GLU A 100 2.76 -31.68 -25.14
C GLU A 100 3.85 -30.64 -25.46
N VAL A 101 3.63 -29.84 -26.51
CA VAL A 101 4.57 -28.78 -26.92
C VAL A 101 4.68 -27.73 -25.83
N VAL A 102 3.56 -27.29 -25.27
CA VAL A 102 3.54 -26.32 -24.18
C VAL A 102 4.19 -26.92 -22.92
N ASN A 103 3.98 -28.21 -22.66
CA ASN A 103 4.61 -28.92 -21.53
C ASN A 103 6.14 -28.92 -21.64
N SER A 104 6.67 -29.09 -22.85
CA SER A 104 8.12 -29.01 -23.10
C SER A 104 8.69 -27.60 -22.90
N MET A 105 7.86 -26.56 -22.99
CA MET A 105 8.27 -25.15 -22.84
C MET A 105 8.17 -24.63 -21.40
N VAL A 106 7.56 -25.38 -20.48
CA VAL A 106 7.30 -24.92 -19.09
C VAL A 106 8.57 -24.44 -18.40
N GLY A 107 9.67 -25.21 -18.48
CA GLY A 107 10.94 -24.82 -17.86
C GLY A 107 11.48 -23.50 -18.41
N GLY A 108 11.49 -23.35 -19.73
CA GLY A 108 11.96 -22.14 -20.38
C GLY A 108 11.08 -20.91 -20.15
N LEU A 109 9.75 -21.09 -20.10
CA LEU A 109 8.81 -20.04 -19.71
C LEU A 109 9.06 -19.58 -18.28
N LEU A 110 9.28 -20.52 -17.35
CA LEU A 110 9.56 -20.24 -15.95
C LEU A 110 10.88 -19.47 -15.81
N GLU A 111 11.97 -19.97 -16.39
CA GLU A 111 13.28 -19.32 -16.35
C GLU A 111 13.25 -17.91 -16.93
N THR A 112 12.59 -17.72 -18.08
CA THR A 112 12.44 -16.40 -18.71
C THR A 112 11.69 -15.44 -17.81
N CYS A 113 10.55 -15.86 -17.22
CA CYS A 113 9.77 -15.01 -16.33
C CYS A 113 10.52 -14.66 -15.04
N CYS A 114 11.26 -15.62 -14.47
CA CYS A 114 12.10 -15.38 -13.28
C CYS A 114 13.18 -14.33 -13.55
N ALA A 115 13.90 -14.44 -14.67
CA ALA A 115 14.97 -13.50 -15.03
C ALA A 115 14.45 -12.07 -15.27
N ARG A 116 13.21 -11.92 -15.73
CA ARG A 116 12.59 -10.63 -16.07
C ARG A 116 11.94 -9.90 -14.88
N LEU A 117 12.05 -10.41 -13.67
CA LEU A 117 11.45 -9.80 -12.46
C LEU A 117 12.33 -8.76 -11.77
N ILE A 118 13.54 -8.51 -12.29
CA ILE A 118 14.45 -7.44 -11.85
C ILE A 118 13.76 -6.07 -12.03
N ARG A 119 14.02 -5.14 -11.11
CA ARG A 119 13.62 -3.74 -11.24
C ARG A 119 14.60 -2.98 -12.12
N TYR A 120 14.41 -3.09 -13.43
CA TYR A 120 15.28 -2.44 -14.42
C TYR A 120 15.37 -0.92 -14.20
N GLU A 121 14.29 -0.27 -13.76
CA GLU A 121 14.28 1.17 -13.48
C GLU A 121 15.16 1.60 -12.29
N SER A 122 15.62 0.64 -11.49
CA SER A 122 16.48 0.89 -10.33
C SER A 122 17.93 0.47 -10.57
N LEU A 123 18.25 -0.04 -11.76
CA LEU A 123 19.62 -0.33 -12.14
C LEU A 123 20.40 0.99 -12.36
N PRO A 124 21.73 0.99 -12.13
CA PRO A 124 22.58 2.14 -12.44
C PRO A 124 22.51 2.52 -13.93
N GLU A 125 22.57 3.82 -14.23
CA GLU A 125 22.51 4.32 -15.62
C GLU A 125 23.70 3.86 -16.48
N ASP A 126 24.84 3.57 -15.86
CA ASP A 126 26.07 3.08 -16.50
C ASP A 126 26.08 1.57 -16.73
N THR A 127 24.94 0.87 -16.54
CA THR A 127 24.85 -0.57 -16.76
C THR A 127 24.89 -0.94 -18.25
N GLU A 128 25.59 -2.02 -18.58
CA GLU A 128 25.60 -2.64 -19.92
C GLU A 128 24.42 -3.63 -20.13
N ASP A 129 23.39 -3.59 -19.28
CA ASP A 129 22.22 -4.45 -19.43
C ASP A 129 21.43 -4.05 -20.69
N VAL A 130 21.50 -4.90 -21.71
CA VAL A 130 20.84 -4.72 -23.01
C VAL A 130 19.33 -4.51 -22.87
N THR A 131 18.68 -5.12 -21.88
CA THR A 131 17.24 -4.96 -21.67
C THR A 131 16.91 -3.54 -21.25
N LEU A 132 17.72 -2.96 -20.34
CA LEU A 132 17.54 -1.58 -19.93
C LEU A 132 17.82 -0.62 -21.09
N GLN A 133 18.82 -0.91 -21.93
CA GLN A 133 19.12 -0.08 -23.10
C GLN A 133 17.94 -0.03 -24.08
N PHE A 134 17.34 -1.18 -24.44
CA PHE A 134 16.09 -1.20 -25.23
C PHE A 134 14.95 -0.43 -24.55
N LEU A 135 14.83 -0.56 -23.23
CA LEU A 135 13.77 0.11 -22.48
C LEU A 135 13.94 1.64 -22.46
N ASN A 136 15.19 2.12 -22.45
CA ASN A 136 15.52 3.54 -22.54
C ASN A 136 15.21 4.10 -23.92
N GLU A 137 15.46 3.32 -24.98
CA GLU A 137 15.09 3.66 -26.36
C GLU A 137 13.57 3.66 -26.58
N ASP A 138 12.87 2.70 -25.97
CA ASP A 138 11.44 2.53 -26.17
C ASP A 138 10.57 3.50 -25.36
N ILE A 139 11.06 4.00 -24.21
CA ILE A 139 10.29 4.78 -23.25
C ILE A 139 11.10 5.95 -22.70
N ASP A 140 10.71 7.15 -23.14
CA ASP A 140 11.40 8.41 -22.85
C ASP A 140 11.39 8.77 -21.36
N THR A 141 10.26 8.55 -20.68
CA THR A 141 10.06 9.09 -19.34
C THR A 141 10.13 8.03 -18.24
N VAL A 142 10.78 8.36 -17.12
CA VAL A 142 10.87 7.49 -15.93
C VAL A 142 9.49 7.06 -15.40
N PRO A 143 8.47 7.95 -15.30
CA PRO A 143 7.15 7.55 -14.82
C PRO A 143 6.46 6.52 -15.72
N GLU A 144 6.54 6.68 -17.05
CA GLU A 144 5.98 5.71 -18.00
C GLU A 144 6.71 4.38 -17.92
N ARG A 145 8.04 4.42 -17.81
CA ARG A 145 8.88 3.22 -17.65
C ARG A 145 8.52 2.44 -16.39
N HIS A 146 8.35 3.15 -15.27
CA HIS A 146 7.93 2.53 -14.01
C HIS A 146 6.54 1.87 -14.12
N ALA A 147 5.57 2.54 -14.76
CA ALA A 147 4.23 1.99 -14.97
C ALA A 147 4.26 0.76 -15.89
N PHE A 148 5.04 0.82 -16.98
CA PHE A 148 5.24 -0.27 -17.92
C PHE A 148 5.84 -1.51 -17.22
N LEU A 149 6.97 -1.33 -16.51
CA LEU A 149 7.64 -2.40 -15.79
C LEU A 149 6.77 -3.01 -14.69
N GLY A 150 5.97 -2.18 -14.00
CA GLY A 150 4.99 -2.66 -13.02
C GLY A 150 3.96 -3.63 -13.64
N ASN A 151 3.52 -3.38 -14.87
CA ASN A 151 2.65 -4.31 -15.60
C ASN A 151 3.40 -5.55 -16.07
N TYR A 152 4.60 -5.38 -16.62
CA TYR A 152 5.43 -6.48 -17.12
C TYR A 152 5.72 -7.50 -16.00
N ARG A 153 6.22 -7.03 -14.84
CA ARG A 153 6.50 -7.88 -13.68
C ARG A 153 5.26 -8.61 -13.18
N ARG A 154 4.08 -7.97 -13.21
CA ARG A 154 2.81 -8.62 -12.85
C ARG A 154 2.51 -9.79 -13.77
N PHE A 155 2.68 -9.63 -15.07
CA PHE A 155 2.43 -10.73 -16.02
C PHE A 155 3.43 -11.88 -15.85
N CYS A 156 4.71 -11.59 -15.59
CA CYS A 156 5.69 -12.64 -15.23
C CYS A 156 5.26 -13.41 -13.97
N ALA A 157 4.86 -12.70 -12.91
CA ALA A 157 4.38 -13.32 -11.67
C ALA A 157 3.12 -14.17 -11.90
N ASP A 158 2.20 -13.71 -12.74
CA ASP A 158 1.00 -14.47 -13.12
C ASP A 158 1.34 -15.78 -13.86
N ILE A 159 2.34 -15.77 -14.73
CA ILE A 159 2.83 -16.99 -15.41
C ILE A 159 3.45 -17.95 -14.40
N ILE A 160 4.36 -17.47 -13.54
CA ILE A 160 5.01 -18.29 -12.51
C ILE A 160 3.94 -18.95 -11.61
N GLU A 161 2.96 -18.17 -11.16
CA GLU A 161 1.84 -18.68 -10.35
C GLU A 161 1.09 -19.82 -11.05
N VAL A 162 0.74 -19.64 -12.32
CA VAL A 162 -0.01 -20.64 -13.11
C VAL A 162 0.81 -21.91 -13.34
N LEU A 163 2.11 -21.77 -13.64
CA LEU A 163 3.02 -22.90 -13.84
C LEU A 163 3.24 -23.68 -12.54
N VAL A 164 3.48 -22.99 -11.43
CA VAL A 164 3.65 -23.64 -10.11
C VAL A 164 2.36 -24.32 -9.67
N ARG A 165 1.19 -23.71 -9.90
CA ARG A 165 -0.09 -24.37 -9.60
C ARG A 165 -0.25 -25.71 -10.32
N ARG A 166 0.35 -25.84 -11.50
CA ARG A 166 0.24 -27.02 -12.36
C ARG A 166 1.19 -28.14 -11.96
N THR A 167 2.46 -27.81 -11.73
CA THR A 167 3.53 -28.76 -11.37
C THR A 167 4.23 -28.26 -10.10
N PRO A 168 3.54 -28.29 -8.94
CA PRO A 168 3.98 -27.57 -7.75
C PRO A 168 5.27 -28.12 -7.15
N VAL A 169 5.45 -29.44 -7.16
CA VAL A 169 6.62 -30.08 -6.54
C VAL A 169 7.90 -29.71 -7.30
N GLU A 170 7.93 -29.97 -8.61
CA GLU A 170 9.10 -29.74 -9.46
C GLU A 170 9.42 -28.26 -9.58
N ALA A 171 8.41 -27.42 -9.78
CA ALA A 171 8.60 -25.98 -9.93
C ALA A 171 9.11 -25.34 -8.62
N MET A 172 8.57 -25.74 -7.46
CA MET A 172 9.04 -25.23 -6.16
C MET A 172 10.47 -25.69 -5.87
N GLN A 173 10.80 -26.96 -6.11
CA GLN A 173 12.16 -27.47 -5.92
C GLN A 173 13.17 -26.68 -6.76
N HIS A 174 12.84 -26.43 -8.04
CA HIS A 174 13.68 -25.63 -8.91
C HIS A 174 13.86 -24.18 -8.42
N ILE A 175 12.75 -23.51 -8.07
CA ILE A 175 12.75 -22.12 -7.60
C ILE A 175 13.54 -21.96 -6.29
N LEU A 176 13.33 -22.85 -5.32
CA LEU A 176 14.04 -22.80 -4.04
C LEU A 176 15.51 -23.20 -4.19
N GLY A 177 15.82 -24.14 -5.09
CA GLY A 177 17.20 -24.48 -5.46
C GLY A 177 17.95 -23.29 -6.03
N GLN A 178 17.35 -22.57 -6.99
CA GLN A 178 17.91 -21.33 -7.55
C GLN A 178 18.08 -20.25 -6.47
N ALA A 179 17.08 -20.06 -5.60
CA ALA A 179 17.15 -19.10 -4.51
C ALA A 179 18.31 -19.40 -3.57
N THR A 180 18.50 -20.68 -3.22
CA THR A 180 19.59 -21.13 -2.34
C THR A 180 20.95 -20.83 -2.97
N HIS A 181 21.14 -21.20 -4.23
CA HIS A 181 22.38 -20.95 -4.96
C HIS A 181 22.69 -19.44 -5.09
N MET A 182 21.67 -18.62 -5.37
CA MET A 182 21.83 -17.18 -5.47
C MET A 182 22.20 -16.57 -4.11
N LEU A 183 21.46 -16.91 -3.04
CA LEU A 183 21.70 -16.35 -1.71
C LEU A 183 23.05 -16.79 -1.12
N SER A 184 23.49 -18.03 -1.37
CA SER A 184 24.81 -18.50 -0.92
C SER A 184 25.96 -17.80 -1.61
N ASN A 185 25.75 -17.29 -2.82
CA ASN A 185 26.77 -16.62 -3.64
C ASN A 185 26.56 -15.11 -3.77
N LEU A 186 25.62 -14.52 -3.01
CA LEU A 186 25.17 -13.14 -3.18
C LEU A 186 26.31 -12.10 -3.09
N TYR A 187 27.29 -12.41 -2.23
CA TYR A 187 28.46 -11.59 -1.96
C TYR A 187 29.76 -12.21 -2.50
N SER A 188 29.69 -13.29 -3.26
CA SER A 188 30.88 -13.86 -3.92
C SER A 188 31.53 -12.79 -4.80
N ASP A 189 32.85 -12.66 -4.69
CA ASP A 189 33.68 -11.70 -5.43
C ASP A 189 33.41 -10.21 -5.13
N LYS A 190 32.67 -9.89 -4.06
CA LYS A 190 32.42 -8.51 -3.61
C LYS A 190 33.13 -8.22 -2.28
N PRO A 191 33.52 -6.96 -2.02
CA PRO A 191 34.02 -6.56 -0.71
C PRO A 191 32.93 -6.73 0.36
N SER A 192 33.35 -6.93 1.61
CA SER A 192 32.44 -7.00 2.76
C SER A 192 31.54 -5.76 2.83
N PHE A 193 30.33 -5.94 3.38
CA PHE A 193 29.37 -4.86 3.51
C PHE A 193 29.91 -3.74 4.41
N GLN A 194 29.66 -2.49 4.02
CA GLN A 194 30.07 -1.31 4.77
C GLN A 194 28.91 -0.30 4.76
N PRO A 195 28.49 0.26 5.93
CA PRO A 195 27.42 1.26 6.01
C PRO A 195 27.61 2.46 5.08
N GLN A 196 28.86 2.87 4.84
CA GLN A 196 29.26 3.96 3.95
C GLN A 196 28.79 3.74 2.50
N ARG A 197 28.76 2.48 2.05
CA ARG A 197 28.42 2.08 0.68
C ARG A 197 26.98 1.58 0.56
N PHE A 198 26.19 1.73 1.60
CA PHE A 198 24.80 1.29 1.62
C PHE A 198 24.00 1.99 0.51
N SER A 199 23.24 1.19 -0.23
CA SER A 199 22.28 1.68 -1.22
C SER A 199 21.06 0.77 -1.23
N LYS A 200 19.87 1.37 -1.16
CA LYS A 200 18.58 0.65 -1.22
C LYS A 200 18.37 -0.07 -2.54
N ASN A 201 19.09 0.34 -3.60
CA ASN A 201 18.97 -0.20 -4.95
C ASN A 201 20.28 -0.86 -5.41
N SER A 202 21.08 -1.38 -4.48
CA SER A 202 22.29 -2.14 -4.84
C SER A 202 21.93 -3.37 -5.69
N ALA A 203 22.83 -3.81 -6.56
CA ALA A 203 22.61 -4.98 -7.41
C ALA A 203 22.21 -6.24 -6.60
N ALA A 204 22.79 -6.42 -5.41
CA ALA A 204 22.44 -7.52 -4.51
C ALA A 204 21.00 -7.38 -3.98
N VAL A 205 20.57 -6.18 -3.58
CA VAL A 205 19.20 -5.93 -3.12
C VAL A 205 18.19 -6.17 -4.24
N LEU A 206 18.51 -5.75 -5.48
CA LEU A 206 17.65 -5.94 -6.65
C LEU A 206 17.52 -7.43 -7.04
N GLN A 207 18.61 -8.19 -6.98
CA GLN A 207 18.59 -9.65 -7.19
C GLN A 207 17.73 -10.36 -6.15
N VAL A 208 17.87 -10.00 -4.87
CA VAL A 208 17.04 -10.55 -3.80
C VAL A 208 15.57 -10.13 -3.96
N ASP A 209 15.26 -8.88 -4.34
CA ASP A 209 13.88 -8.44 -4.61
C ASP A 209 13.21 -9.26 -5.72
N ALA A 210 13.94 -9.51 -6.81
CA ALA A 210 13.45 -10.33 -7.91
C ALA A 210 13.17 -11.76 -7.43
N GLN A 211 14.11 -12.39 -6.72
CA GLN A 211 13.94 -13.75 -6.25
C GLN A 211 12.81 -13.90 -5.22
N VAL A 212 12.67 -12.94 -4.29
CA VAL A 212 11.55 -12.91 -3.34
C VAL A 212 10.22 -12.81 -4.09
N THR A 213 10.16 -11.98 -5.14
CA THR A 213 8.96 -11.86 -5.99
C THR A 213 8.63 -13.17 -6.71
N VAL A 214 9.64 -13.90 -7.21
CA VAL A 214 9.48 -15.24 -7.80
C VAL A 214 8.86 -16.20 -6.77
N ILE A 215 9.44 -16.27 -5.57
CA ILE A 215 8.98 -17.19 -4.53
C ILE A 215 7.56 -16.82 -4.06
N ASP A 216 7.24 -15.54 -3.89
CA ASP A 216 5.89 -15.10 -3.55
C ASP A 216 4.85 -15.51 -4.61
N ALA A 217 5.18 -15.38 -5.90
CA ALA A 217 4.33 -15.85 -6.99
C ALA A 217 4.17 -17.38 -6.96
N ALA A 218 5.23 -18.10 -6.66
CA ALA A 218 5.22 -19.56 -6.53
C ALA A 218 4.36 -20.03 -5.35
N ILE A 219 4.49 -19.39 -4.18
CA ILE A 219 3.64 -19.65 -3.00
C ILE A 219 2.16 -19.42 -3.35
N LYS A 220 1.82 -18.34 -4.09
CA LYS A 220 0.43 -18.14 -4.55
C LYS A 220 -0.06 -19.29 -5.43
N GLY A 221 0.80 -19.79 -6.33
CA GLY A 221 0.51 -20.97 -7.16
C GLY A 221 0.25 -22.22 -6.32
N TYR A 222 1.13 -22.50 -5.36
CA TYR A 222 0.99 -23.59 -4.38
C TYR A 222 -0.31 -23.48 -3.57
N LEU A 223 -0.63 -22.31 -3.03
CA LEU A 223 -1.88 -22.09 -2.27
C LEU A 223 -3.13 -22.28 -3.13
N LYS A 224 -3.09 -21.90 -4.42
CA LYS A 224 -4.19 -22.16 -5.36
C LYS A 224 -4.30 -23.64 -5.71
N TRP A 225 -3.17 -24.36 -5.77
CA TRP A 225 -3.16 -25.81 -5.96
C TRP A 225 -3.81 -26.53 -4.76
N LEU A 226 -3.49 -26.14 -3.52
CA LEU A 226 -4.13 -26.69 -2.32
C LEU A 226 -5.67 -26.57 -2.34
N ASN A 227 -6.21 -25.51 -2.92
CA ASN A 227 -7.66 -25.31 -3.02
C ASN A 227 -8.34 -26.16 -4.12
N THR A 228 -7.58 -26.86 -4.96
CA THR A 228 -8.09 -27.68 -6.06
C THR A 228 -7.96 -29.19 -5.87
N GLN A 229 -7.49 -29.64 -4.70
CA GLN A 229 -7.34 -31.07 -4.39
C GLN A 229 -8.71 -31.76 -4.31
N GLY A 230 -8.82 -33.03 -4.73
CA GLY A 230 -10.09 -33.76 -4.61
C GLY A 230 -10.23 -35.07 -5.40
N GLU A 231 -9.38 -35.34 -6.40
CA GLU A 231 -9.48 -36.59 -7.19
C GLU A 231 -8.70 -37.75 -6.55
N ASP A 232 -7.51 -37.50 -5.96
CA ASP A 232 -6.73 -38.47 -5.18
C ASP A 232 -6.20 -37.86 -3.89
N MET A 233 -7.04 -37.88 -2.85
CA MET A 233 -6.75 -37.23 -1.56
C MET A 233 -5.50 -37.77 -0.86
N GLN A 234 -5.10 -39.03 -1.09
CA GLN A 234 -3.91 -39.60 -0.44
C GLN A 234 -2.62 -39.15 -1.12
N GLU A 235 -2.59 -39.14 -2.46
CA GLU A 235 -1.44 -38.66 -3.21
C GLU A 235 -1.24 -37.14 -3.01
N ASP A 236 -2.35 -36.39 -3.03
CA ASP A 236 -2.41 -34.95 -2.80
C ASP A 236 -1.84 -34.57 -1.42
N GLU A 237 -2.25 -35.27 -0.36
CA GLU A 237 -1.75 -35.04 1.00
C GLU A 237 -0.26 -35.42 1.14
N ARG A 238 0.19 -36.49 0.48
CA ARG A 238 1.61 -36.88 0.47
C ARG A 238 2.47 -35.82 -0.23
N LYS A 239 2.02 -35.29 -1.36
CA LYS A 239 2.69 -34.20 -2.09
C LYS A 239 2.75 -32.94 -1.24
N ARG A 240 1.63 -32.60 -0.58
CA ARG A 240 1.55 -31.46 0.35
C ARG A 240 2.57 -31.60 1.47
N ALA A 241 2.58 -32.72 2.20
CA ALA A 241 3.49 -32.94 3.31
C ALA A 241 4.97 -32.89 2.87
N THR A 242 5.28 -33.43 1.69
CA THR A 242 6.63 -33.37 1.10
C THR A 242 7.06 -31.93 0.84
N MET A 243 6.19 -31.11 0.25
CA MET A 243 6.46 -29.70 0.00
C MET A 243 6.59 -28.90 1.29
N GLU A 244 5.70 -29.08 2.26
CA GLU A 244 5.78 -28.40 3.56
C GLU A 244 7.09 -28.71 4.29
N ASN A 245 7.53 -29.99 4.28
CA ASN A 245 8.82 -30.35 4.87
C ASN A 245 9.98 -29.66 4.14
N SER A 246 9.94 -29.62 2.79
CA SER A 246 10.97 -28.92 2.01
C SER A 246 10.99 -27.41 2.27
N PHE A 247 9.82 -26.79 2.44
CA PHE A 247 9.71 -25.37 2.76
C PHE A 247 10.25 -25.06 4.15
N GLU A 248 9.94 -25.92 5.13
CA GLU A 248 10.43 -25.78 6.50
C GLU A 248 11.96 -25.93 6.54
N GLU A 249 12.51 -26.95 5.88
CA GLU A 249 13.96 -27.16 5.78
C GLU A 249 14.66 -25.98 5.12
N TRP A 250 14.16 -25.54 3.96
CA TRP A 250 14.70 -24.37 3.26
C TRP A 250 14.62 -23.11 4.12
N GLY A 251 13.48 -22.85 4.75
CA GLY A 251 13.31 -21.70 5.64
C GLY A 251 14.31 -21.72 6.81
N ARG A 252 14.52 -22.87 7.44
CA ARG A 252 15.51 -23.01 8.53
C ARG A 252 16.94 -22.76 8.04
N GLN A 253 17.29 -23.24 6.84
CA GLN A 253 18.59 -22.97 6.22
C GLN A 253 18.79 -21.47 5.99
N ILE A 254 17.79 -20.77 5.45
CA ILE A 254 17.88 -19.32 5.19
C ILE A 254 17.94 -18.51 6.49
N LEU A 255 17.23 -18.90 7.55
CA LEU A 255 17.30 -18.23 8.85
C LEU A 255 18.67 -18.37 9.53
N GLN A 256 19.45 -19.39 9.18
CA GLN A 256 20.83 -19.54 9.65
C GLN A 256 21.82 -18.66 8.89
N ALA A 257 21.44 -18.17 7.69
CA ALA A 257 22.27 -17.25 6.93
C ALA A 257 22.30 -15.86 7.60
N ARG A 258 23.46 -15.22 7.54
CA ARG A 258 23.66 -13.85 8.06
C ARG A 258 23.63 -12.86 6.91
N PHE A 259 22.69 -11.92 6.96
CA PHE A 259 22.58 -10.82 6.02
C PHE A 259 22.95 -9.51 6.74
N GLU A 260 24.07 -8.91 6.32
CA GLU A 260 24.56 -7.65 6.91
C GLU A 260 23.82 -6.42 6.37
N ASP A 261 23.22 -6.55 5.18
CA ASP A 261 22.44 -5.49 4.54
C ASP A 261 20.99 -5.47 5.11
N PRO A 262 20.53 -4.36 5.74
CA PRO A 262 19.20 -4.26 6.32
C PRO A 262 18.07 -4.43 5.30
N GLU A 263 18.27 -4.03 4.03
CA GLU A 263 17.25 -4.17 2.99
C GLU A 263 17.07 -5.62 2.57
N ILE A 264 18.15 -6.39 2.53
CA ILE A 264 18.10 -7.83 2.25
C ILE A 264 17.45 -8.57 3.42
N ALA A 265 17.90 -8.30 4.66
CA ALA A 265 17.33 -8.90 5.86
C ALA A 265 15.81 -8.66 5.95
N LYS A 266 15.36 -7.44 5.65
CA LYS A 266 13.93 -7.06 5.63
C LYS A 266 13.12 -7.91 4.65
N LYS A 267 13.64 -8.13 3.44
CA LYS A 267 12.99 -8.95 2.41
C LYS A 267 12.92 -10.42 2.82
N VAL A 268 14.01 -10.96 3.38
CA VAL A 268 14.05 -12.34 3.88
C VAL A 268 13.05 -12.54 5.01
N ILE A 269 12.98 -11.65 6.00
CA ILE A 269 12.02 -11.71 7.10
C ILE A 269 10.58 -11.69 6.57
N SER A 270 10.28 -10.80 5.63
CA SER A 270 8.94 -10.71 5.02
C SER A 270 8.55 -12.00 4.28
N LEU A 271 9.52 -12.62 3.60
CA LEU A 271 9.33 -13.89 2.91
C LEU A 271 9.10 -15.04 3.92
N MET A 272 9.93 -15.13 4.97
CA MET A 272 9.79 -16.15 6.03
C MET A 272 8.46 -16.03 6.77
N ALA A 273 7.96 -14.80 6.99
CA ALA A 273 6.65 -14.57 7.55
C ALA A 273 5.52 -15.07 6.62
N THR A 274 5.69 -14.91 5.30
CA THR A 274 4.75 -15.46 4.30
C THR A 274 4.75 -16.98 4.31
N PHE A 275 5.93 -17.62 4.40
CA PHE A 275 6.02 -19.07 4.58
C PHE A 275 5.32 -19.51 5.86
N SER A 276 5.70 -18.95 7.01
CA SER A 276 5.16 -19.36 8.31
C SER A 276 3.65 -19.16 8.41
N THR A 277 3.11 -18.02 7.98
CA THR A 277 1.68 -17.72 8.15
C THR A 277 0.77 -18.32 7.09
N LYS A 278 1.28 -18.64 5.89
CA LYS A 278 0.46 -19.12 4.76
C LYS A 278 0.83 -20.52 4.28
N ALA A 279 2.11 -20.78 4.02
CA ALA A 279 2.56 -22.05 3.44
C ALA A 279 2.76 -23.14 4.49
N LEU A 280 3.08 -22.76 5.74
CA LEU A 280 3.34 -23.63 6.87
C LEU A 280 2.42 -23.31 8.07
N PRO A 281 1.10 -23.18 7.86
CA PRO A 281 0.19 -22.67 8.88
C PRO A 281 0.06 -23.58 10.10
N ASP A 282 0.46 -24.85 9.99
CA ASP A 282 0.34 -25.88 11.02
C ASP A 282 1.71 -26.29 11.60
N ARG A 283 2.80 -25.59 11.24
CA ARG A 283 4.18 -25.87 11.71
C ARG A 283 4.62 -24.85 12.76
N SER A 284 4.04 -24.89 13.95
CA SER A 284 4.34 -23.91 15.00
C SER A 284 5.78 -23.93 15.50
N ALA A 285 6.46 -25.09 15.43
CA ALA A 285 7.89 -25.18 15.72
C ALA A 285 8.76 -24.30 14.79
N PHE A 286 8.38 -24.16 13.52
CA PHE A 286 9.06 -23.23 12.60
C PHE A 286 8.75 -21.78 12.97
N ALA A 287 7.48 -21.47 13.29
CA ALA A 287 7.07 -20.13 13.72
C ALA A 287 7.80 -19.66 14.99
N LEU A 288 8.03 -20.55 15.97
CA LEU A 288 8.81 -20.26 17.18
C LEU A 288 10.28 -19.97 16.86
N SER A 289 10.93 -20.81 16.04
CA SER A 289 12.32 -20.54 15.60
C SER A 289 12.44 -19.22 14.83
N PHE A 290 11.44 -18.89 14.01
CA PHE A 290 11.42 -17.63 13.28
C PHE A 290 11.15 -16.42 14.18
N LEU A 291 10.28 -16.56 15.18
CA LEU A 291 10.07 -15.54 16.21
C LEU A 291 11.38 -15.25 16.98
N GLU A 292 12.09 -16.31 17.40
CA GLU A 292 13.38 -16.19 18.06
C GLU A 292 14.40 -15.45 17.17
N TYR A 293 14.46 -15.77 15.88
CA TYR A 293 15.29 -15.05 14.93
C TYR A 293 14.95 -13.55 14.88
N MET A 294 13.65 -13.17 14.81
CA MET A 294 13.25 -11.76 14.79
C MET A 294 13.55 -11.01 16.09
N LEU A 295 13.51 -11.70 17.23
CA LEU A 295 13.86 -11.12 18.53
C LEU A 295 15.37 -10.93 18.71
N THR A 296 16.18 -11.68 17.96
CA THR A 296 17.65 -11.72 18.10
C THR A 296 18.40 -10.99 17.00
N ILE A 297 17.81 -10.82 15.81
CA ILE A 297 18.42 -10.06 14.73
C ILE A 297 18.59 -8.59 15.14
N ARG A 298 19.85 -8.15 15.26
CA ARG A 298 20.22 -6.77 15.57
C ARG A 298 21.38 -6.35 14.67
N LEU A 299 21.11 -5.37 13.81
CA LEU A 299 22.15 -4.68 13.06
C LEU A 299 22.54 -3.41 13.82
N ALA A 300 23.84 -3.12 13.91
CA ALA A 300 24.30 -1.92 14.59
C ALA A 300 23.85 -0.68 13.82
N ASP A 301 23.12 0.22 14.48
CA ASP A 301 22.79 1.53 13.92
C ASP A 301 24.05 2.40 13.79
N ASN A 302 24.13 3.19 12.72
CA ASN A 302 25.18 4.18 12.54
C ASN A 302 24.55 5.51 12.09
N PRO A 303 24.31 6.45 13.03
CA PRO A 303 23.70 7.74 12.74
C PRO A 303 24.51 8.64 11.79
N GLU A 304 25.82 8.40 11.60
CA GLU A 304 26.64 9.13 10.63
C GLU A 304 26.17 8.89 9.18
N PHE A 305 25.57 7.72 8.92
CA PHE A 305 25.05 7.33 7.61
C PHE A 305 23.52 7.26 7.65
N ALA A 306 22.87 8.42 7.49
CA ALA A 306 21.42 8.57 7.64
C ALA A 306 20.59 7.54 6.83
N GLN A 307 20.95 7.26 5.58
CA GLN A 307 20.20 6.29 4.75
C GLN A 307 20.27 4.87 5.30
N TYR A 308 21.42 4.47 5.83
CA TYR A 308 21.61 3.17 6.47
C TYR A 308 20.87 3.12 7.81
N SER A 309 20.99 4.16 8.65
CA SER A 309 20.26 4.27 9.92
C SER A 309 18.75 4.16 9.73
N ASP A 310 18.20 4.85 8.72
CA ASP A 310 16.78 4.75 8.37
C ASP A 310 16.39 3.31 7.95
N ALA A 311 17.26 2.61 7.22
CA ALA A 311 17.03 1.22 6.81
C ALA A 311 17.07 0.23 7.98
N VAL A 312 17.97 0.44 8.96
CA VAL A 312 18.02 -0.36 10.20
C VAL A 312 16.73 -0.16 11.02
N LYS A 313 16.28 1.08 11.20
CA LYS A 313 15.00 1.36 11.89
C LYS A 313 13.80 0.75 11.16
N ASP A 314 13.82 0.77 9.83
CA ASP A 314 12.80 0.13 9.01
C ASP A 314 12.82 -1.41 9.14
N LEU A 315 13.98 -2.04 9.28
CA LEU A 315 14.11 -3.47 9.56
C LEU A 315 13.46 -3.82 10.90
N GLU A 316 13.78 -3.09 11.97
CA GLU A 316 13.20 -3.32 13.30
C GLU A 316 11.67 -3.17 13.31
N ARG A 317 11.17 -2.17 12.57
CA ARG A 317 9.74 -1.97 12.37
C ARG A 317 9.08 -3.16 11.66
N ILE A 318 9.75 -3.74 10.66
CA ILE A 318 9.24 -4.91 9.95
C ILE A 318 9.26 -6.15 10.85
N CYS A 319 10.31 -6.38 11.64
CA CYS A 319 10.34 -7.47 12.63
C CYS A 319 9.10 -7.40 13.55
N SER A 320 8.85 -6.23 14.16
CA SER A 320 7.69 -6.01 15.02
C SER A 320 6.35 -6.30 14.33
N LEU A 321 6.20 -5.90 13.08
CA LEU A 321 4.98 -6.11 12.30
C LEU A 321 4.77 -7.59 11.93
N GLU A 322 5.83 -8.29 11.54
CA GLU A 322 5.76 -9.72 11.25
C GLU A 322 5.55 -10.57 12.52
N MET A 323 6.14 -10.17 13.67
CA MET A 323 5.85 -10.78 14.97
C MET A 323 4.35 -10.72 15.33
N GLN A 324 3.71 -9.56 15.14
CA GLN A 324 2.26 -9.42 15.37
C GLN A 324 1.43 -10.30 14.43
N LYS A 325 1.86 -10.45 13.16
CA LYS A 325 1.20 -11.37 12.23
C LYS A 325 1.35 -12.84 12.63
N LEU A 326 2.51 -13.24 13.14
CA LEU A 326 2.68 -14.58 13.70
C LEU A 326 1.79 -14.78 14.92
N ALA A 327 1.75 -13.83 15.84
CA ALA A 327 0.90 -13.90 17.04
C ALA A 327 -0.59 -14.07 16.69
N MET A 328 -1.07 -13.44 15.61
CA MET A 328 -2.45 -13.63 15.15
C MET A 328 -2.75 -15.07 14.68
N LYS A 329 -1.73 -15.81 14.21
CA LYS A 329 -1.88 -17.15 13.63
C LYS A 329 -1.51 -18.28 14.63
N PHE A 330 -0.52 -18.05 15.48
CA PHE A 330 0.09 -19.04 16.39
C PHE A 330 -0.10 -18.66 17.86
N ALA A 331 -1.21 -17.98 18.20
CA ALA A 331 -1.46 -17.47 19.55
C ALA A 331 -1.39 -18.56 20.63
N ASP A 332 -1.98 -19.73 20.37
CA ASP A 332 -1.99 -20.85 21.32
C ASP A 332 -0.59 -21.42 21.54
N ASP A 333 0.18 -21.59 20.46
CA ASP A 333 1.56 -22.05 20.55
C ASP A 333 2.45 -21.05 21.30
N PHE A 334 2.28 -19.76 21.04
CA PHE A 334 3.03 -18.69 21.72
C PHE A 334 2.59 -18.54 23.18
N MET A 335 1.33 -18.85 23.51
CA MET A 335 0.85 -18.83 24.89
C MET A 335 1.59 -19.85 25.76
N ASN A 336 1.99 -21.00 25.21
CA ASN A 336 2.78 -22.02 25.94
C ASN A 336 4.15 -21.52 26.41
N VAL A 337 4.69 -20.47 25.78
CA VAL A 337 5.97 -19.84 26.12
C VAL A 337 5.82 -18.37 26.52
N TYR A 338 4.59 -17.94 26.85
CA TYR A 338 4.25 -16.53 27.04
C TYR A 338 5.14 -15.83 28.06
N ASP A 339 5.36 -16.43 29.23
CA ASP A 339 6.12 -15.79 30.31
C ASP A 339 7.59 -15.53 29.88
N GLN A 340 8.17 -16.41 29.06
CA GLN A 340 9.51 -16.20 28.51
C GLN A 340 9.51 -15.06 27.48
N LEU A 341 8.48 -15.01 26.61
CA LEU A 341 8.30 -13.94 25.64
C LEU A 341 8.06 -12.59 26.31
N GLU A 342 7.22 -12.55 27.34
CA GLU A 342 6.91 -11.35 28.12
C GLU A 342 8.17 -10.81 28.80
N ASN A 343 8.95 -11.67 29.47
CA ASN A 343 10.22 -11.27 30.06
C ASN A 343 11.18 -10.69 29.00
N LYS A 344 11.32 -11.38 27.85
CA LYS A 344 12.22 -10.91 26.79
C LYS A 344 11.76 -9.59 26.17
N VAL A 345 10.46 -9.45 25.94
CA VAL A 345 9.86 -8.21 25.43
C VAL A 345 10.05 -7.08 26.45
N ASN A 346 9.85 -7.34 27.74
CA ASN A 346 10.05 -6.33 28.77
C ASN A 346 11.51 -5.87 28.87
N GLU A 347 12.49 -6.76 28.67
CA GLU A 347 13.90 -6.37 28.52
C GLU A 347 14.09 -5.41 27.33
N MET A 348 13.49 -5.74 26.17
CA MET A 348 13.59 -4.93 24.96
C MET A 348 12.87 -3.58 25.10
N ILE A 349 11.73 -3.55 25.80
CA ILE A 349 11.04 -2.30 26.13
C ILE A 349 11.90 -1.49 27.10
N ALA A 350 12.53 -2.09 28.11
CA ALA A 350 13.36 -1.37 29.07
C ALA A 350 14.65 -0.78 28.46
N ASP A 351 15.11 -1.28 27.31
CA ASP A 351 16.27 -0.76 26.59
C ASP A 351 16.07 0.74 26.22
N PRO A 352 16.96 1.65 26.67
CA PRO A 352 16.86 3.08 26.35
C PRO A 352 16.93 3.42 24.86
N THR A 353 17.50 2.53 24.04
CA THR A 353 17.63 2.72 22.58
C THR A 353 16.35 2.35 21.82
N THR A 354 15.44 1.61 22.46
CA THR A 354 14.14 1.26 21.88
C THR A 354 13.23 2.47 21.85
N ASP A 355 12.89 2.93 20.64
CA ASP A 355 11.97 4.04 20.43
C ASP A 355 10.51 3.69 20.82
N GLU A 356 9.70 4.71 21.10
CA GLU A 356 8.32 4.55 21.57
C GLU A 356 7.44 3.75 20.60
N ARG A 357 7.63 3.86 19.28
CA ARG A 357 6.91 3.05 18.29
C ARG A 357 7.09 1.58 18.54
N GLN A 358 8.34 1.20 18.78
CA GLN A 358 8.75 -0.18 18.91
C GLN A 358 8.24 -0.75 20.23
N ARG A 359 8.30 0.03 21.32
CA ARG A 359 7.70 -0.34 22.62
C ARG A 359 6.22 -0.70 22.49
N MET A 360 5.48 0.12 21.77
CA MET A 360 4.05 -0.08 21.53
C MET A 360 3.78 -1.28 20.64
N ALA A 361 4.65 -1.53 19.65
CA ALA A 361 4.54 -2.69 18.78
C ALA A 361 4.78 -4.01 19.54
N TYR A 362 5.72 -4.04 20.48
CA TYR A 362 5.91 -5.18 21.37
C TYR A 362 4.74 -5.37 22.34
N SER A 363 4.19 -4.28 22.87
CA SER A 363 3.00 -4.34 23.72
C SER A 363 1.79 -4.91 22.95
N ALA A 364 1.61 -4.51 21.69
CA ALA A 364 0.58 -5.10 20.82
C ALA A 364 0.84 -6.57 20.50
N PHE A 365 2.10 -6.97 20.29
CA PHE A 365 2.43 -8.37 20.08
C PHE A 365 1.98 -9.24 21.27
N LEU A 366 2.31 -8.84 22.50
CA LEU A 366 1.87 -9.53 23.72
C LEU A 366 0.34 -9.52 23.88
N PHE A 367 -0.30 -8.39 23.57
CA PHE A 367 -1.76 -8.27 23.60
C PHE A 367 -2.43 -9.25 22.62
N ILE A 368 -1.92 -9.37 21.39
CA ILE A 368 -2.48 -10.25 20.36
C ILE A 368 -2.41 -11.71 20.80
N ILE A 369 -1.32 -12.14 21.44
CA ILE A 369 -1.21 -13.52 21.93
C ILE A 369 -2.33 -13.82 22.93
N ILE A 370 -2.49 -12.98 23.96
CA ILE A 370 -3.55 -13.16 24.97
C ILE A 370 -4.92 -13.13 24.30
N HIS A 371 -5.16 -12.15 23.42
CA HIS A 371 -6.45 -11.93 22.79
C HIS A 371 -6.89 -13.07 21.88
N ARG A 372 -5.94 -13.67 21.15
CA ARG A 372 -6.24 -14.70 20.14
C ARG A 372 -6.09 -16.12 20.66
N CYS A 373 -5.50 -16.28 21.85
CA CYS A 373 -5.39 -17.57 22.50
C CYS A 373 -6.78 -18.13 22.87
N THR A 374 -6.94 -19.44 22.66
CA THR A 374 -8.12 -20.23 22.98
C THR A 374 -7.92 -21.15 24.19
N THR A 375 -6.67 -21.31 24.66
CA THR A 375 -6.33 -22.19 25.79
C THR A 375 -6.44 -21.51 27.16
N LEU A 376 -6.44 -20.17 27.21
CA LEU A 376 -6.69 -19.42 28.45
C LEU A 376 -8.18 -19.46 28.84
N ASP A 377 -8.45 -19.53 30.14
CA ASP A 377 -9.81 -19.32 30.63
C ASP A 377 -10.25 -17.87 30.39
N LYS A 378 -11.53 -17.71 30.07
CA LYS A 378 -12.09 -16.43 29.63
C LYS A 378 -11.94 -15.31 30.66
N ALA A 379 -12.06 -15.63 31.96
CA ALA A 379 -11.99 -14.62 33.02
C ALA A 379 -10.56 -14.07 33.15
N THR A 380 -9.55 -14.95 33.15
CA THR A 380 -8.14 -14.56 33.17
C THR A 380 -7.76 -13.79 31.91
N GLN A 381 -8.22 -14.24 30.74
CA GLN A 381 -8.00 -13.55 29.47
C GLN A 381 -8.55 -12.12 29.52
N GLU A 382 -9.83 -11.96 29.87
CA GLU A 382 -10.49 -10.66 30.00
C GLU A 382 -9.78 -9.74 31.01
N GLN A 383 -9.39 -10.29 32.17
CA GLN A 383 -8.67 -9.52 33.20
C GLN A 383 -7.35 -8.97 32.68
N ARG A 384 -6.52 -9.81 32.04
CA ARG A 384 -5.22 -9.36 31.49
C ARG A 384 -5.40 -8.35 30.37
N MET A 385 -6.32 -8.60 29.44
CA MET A 385 -6.62 -7.65 28.36
C MET A 385 -7.14 -6.31 28.90
N ARG A 386 -7.99 -6.33 29.94
CA ARG A 386 -8.50 -5.12 30.59
C ARG A 386 -7.38 -4.32 31.25
N GLN A 387 -6.42 -4.97 31.90
CA GLN A 387 -5.25 -4.30 32.47
C GLN A 387 -4.45 -3.56 31.39
N MET A 388 -4.23 -4.18 30.23
CA MET A 388 -3.53 -3.53 29.11
C MET A 388 -4.33 -2.36 28.52
N LEU A 389 -5.64 -2.51 28.37
CA LEU A 389 -6.51 -1.44 27.84
C LEU A 389 -6.74 -0.28 28.82
N ASN A 390 -6.61 -0.50 30.13
CA ASN A 390 -6.71 0.57 31.11
C ASN A 390 -5.65 1.66 30.88
N GLN A 391 -4.46 1.31 30.38
CA GLN A 391 -3.43 2.31 30.02
C GLN A 391 -3.94 3.27 28.93
N VAL A 392 -4.73 2.77 27.98
CA VAL A 392 -5.39 3.63 26.98
C VAL A 392 -6.41 4.53 27.67
N LYS A 393 -7.26 3.98 28.52
CA LYS A 393 -8.30 4.76 29.23
C LYS A 393 -7.69 5.85 30.11
N ASP A 394 -6.61 5.56 30.83
CA ASP A 394 -5.95 6.48 31.75
C ASP A 394 -5.33 7.66 31.02
N THR A 395 -4.72 7.41 29.85
CA THR A 395 -4.15 8.49 29.03
C THR A 395 -5.22 9.41 28.43
N TRP A 396 -6.40 8.90 28.08
CA TRP A 396 -7.53 9.72 27.63
C TRP A 396 -8.28 10.42 28.76
N SER A 397 -8.26 9.88 29.98
CA SER A 397 -8.96 10.43 31.15
C SER A 397 -8.16 11.51 31.89
N ASN A 398 -7.02 11.95 31.33
CA ASN A 398 -6.17 12.93 31.96
C ASN A 398 -6.80 14.34 31.89
N ASP A 399 -7.19 14.89 33.05
CA ASP A 399 -7.79 16.23 33.15
C ASP A 399 -6.93 17.36 32.56
N ALA A 400 -5.61 17.28 32.70
CA ALA A 400 -4.69 18.27 32.14
C ALA A 400 -4.69 18.21 30.61
N PHE A 401 -4.81 17.00 30.04
CA PHE A 401 -4.96 16.80 28.61
C PHE A 401 -6.30 17.35 28.11
N SER A 402 -7.42 17.01 28.75
CA SER A 402 -8.75 17.55 28.39
C SER A 402 -8.79 19.08 28.41
N LYS A 403 -8.18 19.72 29.42
CA LYS A 403 -8.07 21.20 29.48
C LYS A 403 -7.20 21.76 28.36
N SER A 404 -6.17 21.04 27.95
CA SER A 404 -5.24 21.48 26.90
C SER A 404 -5.84 21.39 25.49
N ILE A 405 -6.97 20.74 25.31
CA ILE A 405 -7.69 20.63 24.03
C ILE A 405 -9.11 21.21 24.10
N SER A 406 -9.43 22.01 25.12
CA SER A 406 -10.76 22.60 25.26
C SER A 406 -11.05 23.71 24.25
N ASP A 407 -10.00 24.31 23.71
CA ASP A 407 -10.07 25.36 22.70
C ASP A 407 -8.86 25.30 21.74
N PHE A 408 -8.98 26.01 20.62
CA PHE A 408 -7.99 25.98 19.54
C PHE A 408 -6.60 26.50 19.96
N GLN A 409 -6.53 27.54 20.80
CA GLN A 409 -5.24 28.13 21.20
C GLN A 409 -4.51 27.22 22.20
N SER A 410 -5.25 26.62 23.13
CA SER A 410 -4.75 25.59 24.04
C SER A 410 -4.22 24.39 23.26
N PHE A 411 -4.94 23.94 22.23
CA PHE A 411 -4.50 22.87 21.32
C PHE A 411 -3.18 23.23 20.60
N CYS A 412 -3.06 24.44 20.05
CA CYS A 412 -1.80 24.90 19.46
C CYS A 412 -0.66 24.93 20.50
N SER A 413 -0.97 25.34 21.74
CA SER A 413 0.01 25.46 22.81
C SER A 413 0.55 24.10 23.29
N ILE A 414 -0.31 23.09 23.46
CA ILE A 414 0.13 21.74 23.82
C ILE A 414 1.00 21.11 22.73
N LEU A 415 0.76 21.44 21.46
CA LEU A 415 1.63 21.00 20.35
C LEU A 415 2.94 21.79 20.23
N GLY A 416 3.15 22.84 21.03
CA GLY A 416 4.30 23.74 20.88
C GLY A 416 4.17 24.70 19.69
N MET A 417 2.99 24.82 19.10
CA MET A 417 2.68 25.70 17.97
C MET A 417 2.02 27.02 18.39
N GLY A 418 1.85 27.27 19.70
CA GLY A 418 1.18 28.46 20.20
C GLY A 418 1.87 29.78 19.85
N GLN A 419 3.19 29.76 19.62
CA GLN A 419 4.01 30.93 19.23
C GLN A 419 4.43 30.88 17.74
N LEU A 420 3.75 30.06 16.94
CA LEU A 420 4.08 29.88 15.54
C LEU A 420 4.02 31.20 14.74
N PRO A 421 2.99 32.06 14.89
CA PRO A 421 2.94 33.35 14.18
C PRO A 421 4.14 34.26 14.49
N GLU A 422 4.51 34.37 15.76
CA GLU A 422 5.63 35.19 16.24
C GLU A 422 6.95 34.68 15.67
N PHE A 423 7.16 33.35 15.69
CA PHE A 423 8.34 32.72 15.12
C PHE A 423 8.47 32.98 13.62
N LEU A 424 7.39 32.79 12.85
CA LEU A 424 7.37 33.00 11.40
C LEU A 424 7.67 34.47 11.02
N ALA A 425 7.14 35.42 11.80
CA ALA A 425 7.38 36.83 11.61
C ALA A 425 8.83 37.22 11.95
N ALA A 426 9.35 36.78 13.10
CA ALA A 426 10.70 37.09 13.55
C ALA A 426 11.79 36.54 12.61
N ASN A 427 11.53 35.39 11.97
CA ASN A 427 12.48 34.73 11.06
C ASN A 427 12.26 35.08 9.57
N ASN A 428 11.47 36.12 9.28
CA ASN A 428 11.23 36.66 7.94
C ASN A 428 10.81 35.61 6.89
N PHE A 429 9.95 34.64 7.26
CA PHE A 429 9.44 33.63 6.30
C PHE A 429 8.74 34.25 5.09
N ARG A 430 8.16 35.45 5.26
CA ARG A 430 7.56 36.27 4.21
C ARG A 430 8.57 36.68 3.13
N GLY A 431 9.77 37.09 3.54
CA GLY A 431 10.78 37.64 2.63
C GLY A 431 11.55 36.59 1.82
N VAL A 432 11.37 35.30 2.12
CA VAL A 432 12.13 34.20 1.50
C VAL A 432 11.30 33.55 0.39
N GLN A 433 11.80 33.63 -0.84
CA GLN A 433 11.16 33.01 -2.00
C GLN A 433 11.32 31.48 -2.01
N ASP A 434 12.52 30.96 -1.79
CA ASP A 434 12.76 29.51 -1.76
C ASP A 434 13.06 29.03 -0.32
N TRP A 435 12.07 28.36 0.29
CA TRP A 435 12.20 27.79 1.63
C TRP A 435 13.08 26.53 1.67
N SER A 436 13.31 25.88 0.53
CA SER A 436 14.09 24.66 0.47
C SER A 436 15.60 24.90 0.53
N SER A 437 16.06 26.08 0.11
CA SER A 437 17.47 26.50 0.20
C SER A 437 17.80 27.29 1.47
N GLN A 438 16.81 27.82 2.19
CA GLN A 438 17.03 28.62 3.39
C GLN A 438 17.23 27.73 4.64
N PRO A 439 18.41 27.76 5.30
CA PRO A 439 18.67 26.93 6.50
C PRO A 439 17.83 27.39 7.70
N LEU A 440 17.41 26.42 8.51
CA LEU A 440 16.70 26.65 9.77
C LEU A 440 17.72 26.81 10.90
N GLY A 441 17.69 27.96 11.59
CA GLY A 441 18.55 28.23 12.75
C GLY A 441 18.26 27.32 13.95
N GLY A 442 19.14 27.34 14.95
CA GLY A 442 19.04 26.45 16.13
C GLY A 442 17.74 26.59 16.93
N GLU A 443 17.18 27.80 17.05
CA GLU A 443 15.87 28.04 17.66
C GLU A 443 14.75 27.32 16.90
N GLY A 444 14.75 27.41 15.56
CA GLY A 444 13.77 26.74 14.71
C GLY A 444 13.89 25.22 14.78
N GLN A 445 15.10 24.69 14.83
CA GLN A 445 15.33 23.25 15.01
C GLN A 445 14.85 22.76 16.38
N ALA A 446 15.07 23.55 17.44
CA ALA A 446 14.55 23.25 18.77
C ALA A 446 13.01 23.25 18.80
N LEU A 447 12.38 24.24 18.16
CA LEU A 447 10.93 24.31 18.03
C LEU A 447 10.38 23.11 17.23
N GLN A 448 11.03 22.76 16.12
CA GLN A 448 10.69 21.60 15.30
C GLN A 448 10.74 20.29 16.11
N ALA A 449 11.80 20.09 16.89
CA ALA A 449 11.96 18.94 17.76
C ALA A 449 10.89 18.90 18.87
N ALA A 450 10.61 20.04 19.50
CA ALA A 450 9.59 20.15 20.54
C ALA A 450 8.18 19.83 20.02
N VAL A 451 7.84 20.29 18.81
CA VAL A 451 6.57 19.96 18.15
C VAL A 451 6.45 18.46 17.92
N LEU A 452 7.50 17.83 17.38
CA LEU A 452 7.52 16.38 17.13
C LEU A 452 7.37 15.58 18.43
N GLU A 453 8.13 15.93 19.46
CA GLU A 453 8.08 15.28 20.77
C GLU A 453 6.67 15.39 21.40
N ARG A 454 6.12 16.59 21.46
CA ARG A 454 4.78 16.84 22.04
C ARG A 454 3.68 16.13 21.26
N SER A 455 3.79 16.08 19.93
CA SER A 455 2.82 15.36 19.10
C SER A 455 2.80 13.85 19.38
N GLN A 456 3.96 13.27 19.74
CA GLN A 456 4.09 11.85 20.06
C GLN A 456 3.47 11.49 21.43
N GLN A 457 3.34 12.46 22.33
CA GLN A 457 2.72 12.29 23.64
C GLN A 457 1.19 12.21 23.59
N LEU A 458 0.57 12.55 22.45
CA LEU A 458 -0.88 12.43 22.29
C LEU A 458 -1.33 10.95 22.38
N PRO A 459 -2.49 10.65 23.01
CA PRO A 459 -2.97 9.28 23.21
C PRO A 459 -3.47 8.58 21.93
N LEU A 460 -3.13 9.09 20.74
CA LEU A 460 -3.59 8.56 19.46
C LEU A 460 -2.89 7.27 19.07
N ARG A 461 -1.57 7.21 19.27
CA ARG A 461 -0.75 6.09 18.76
C ARG A 461 -1.06 4.79 19.49
N LEU A 462 -1.21 4.83 20.81
CA LEU A 462 -1.47 3.64 21.63
C LEU A 462 -2.87 3.11 21.32
N THR A 463 -3.84 4.01 21.27
CA THR A 463 -5.21 3.71 20.91
C THR A 463 -5.30 3.06 19.53
N LYS A 464 -4.63 3.64 18.52
CA LYS A 464 -4.56 3.08 17.17
C LYS A 464 -3.98 1.66 17.16
N THR A 465 -2.85 1.46 17.82
CA THR A 465 -2.16 0.17 17.89
C THR A 465 -3.02 -0.89 18.59
N MET A 466 -3.64 -0.56 19.72
CA MET A 466 -4.49 -1.50 20.46
C MET A 466 -5.80 -1.80 19.74
N LEU A 467 -6.40 -0.82 19.05
CA LEU A 467 -7.58 -1.04 18.20
C LEU A 467 -7.27 -1.94 17.00
N ALA A 468 -6.11 -1.75 16.36
CA ALA A 468 -5.67 -2.60 15.27
C ALA A 468 -5.54 -4.06 15.76
N ALA A 469 -4.81 -4.28 16.86
CA ALA A 469 -4.66 -5.58 17.48
C ALA A 469 -6.01 -6.24 17.86
N SER A 470 -6.94 -5.43 18.38
CA SER A 470 -8.27 -5.87 18.82
C SER A 470 -9.25 -6.18 17.69
N THR A 471 -8.99 -5.74 16.45
CA THR A 471 -10.00 -5.81 15.36
C THR A 471 -9.48 -6.42 14.05
N GLU A 472 -8.18 -6.58 13.89
CA GLU A 472 -7.60 -7.08 12.64
C GLU A 472 -7.97 -8.55 12.38
N LYS A 473 -8.45 -8.86 11.16
CA LYS A 473 -8.81 -10.22 10.71
C LYS A 473 -9.80 -10.97 11.64
N LEU A 474 -10.61 -10.25 12.41
CA LEU A 474 -11.68 -10.86 13.20
C LEU A 474 -12.97 -10.97 12.41
N ARG A 475 -13.63 -12.10 12.59
CA ARG A 475 -15.01 -12.29 12.16
C ARG A 475 -15.93 -11.85 13.28
N GLU A 476 -16.96 -11.10 12.93
CA GLU A 476 -18.06 -10.73 13.83
C GLU A 476 -18.70 -11.99 14.44
N GLY A 477 -19.07 -11.91 15.72
CA GLY A 477 -19.63 -13.03 16.48
C GLY A 477 -18.61 -14.07 16.95
N SER A 478 -17.32 -13.93 16.62
CA SER A 478 -16.29 -14.82 17.17
C SER A 478 -16.03 -14.50 18.66
N PRO A 479 -15.61 -15.48 19.48
CA PRO A 479 -15.32 -15.23 20.90
C PRO A 479 -14.32 -14.10 21.16
N ALA A 480 -13.26 -14.03 20.34
CA ALA A 480 -12.26 -12.97 20.41
C ALA A 480 -12.86 -11.59 20.03
N TYR A 481 -13.77 -11.55 19.06
CA TYR A 481 -14.50 -10.33 18.71
C TYR A 481 -15.39 -9.86 19.87
N GLU A 482 -16.21 -10.75 20.43
CA GLU A 482 -17.12 -10.41 21.55
C GLU A 482 -16.35 -9.90 22.77
N THR A 483 -15.21 -10.52 23.08
CA THR A 483 -14.33 -10.10 24.18
C THR A 483 -13.77 -8.70 23.93
N ALA A 484 -13.26 -8.45 22.72
CA ALA A 484 -12.78 -7.11 22.35
C ALA A 484 -13.91 -6.07 22.35
N ALA A 485 -15.09 -6.42 21.84
CA ALA A 485 -16.25 -5.55 21.78
C ALA A 485 -16.70 -5.11 23.19
N ALA A 486 -16.80 -6.04 24.12
CA ALA A 486 -17.13 -5.75 25.52
C ALA A 486 -16.10 -4.82 26.19
N LEU A 487 -14.81 -5.11 26.01
CA LEU A 487 -13.74 -4.30 26.59
C LEU A 487 -13.69 -2.88 26.00
N TRP A 488 -13.83 -2.75 24.68
CA TRP A 488 -13.85 -1.43 24.03
C TRP A 488 -15.14 -0.66 24.32
N ALA A 489 -16.28 -1.33 24.51
CA ALA A 489 -17.51 -0.67 24.94
C ALA A 489 -17.34 0.12 26.25
N GLU A 490 -16.49 -0.36 27.17
CA GLU A 490 -16.15 0.36 28.41
C GLU A 490 -15.18 1.53 28.21
N ALA A 491 -14.42 1.55 27.11
CA ALA A 491 -13.39 2.56 26.82
C ALA A 491 -13.88 3.67 25.88
N ILE A 492 -14.79 3.34 24.95
CA ILE A 492 -15.33 4.24 23.92
C ILE A 492 -15.91 5.54 24.52
N PRO A 493 -16.75 5.50 25.58
CA PRO A 493 -17.30 6.73 26.15
C PRO A 493 -16.23 7.66 26.75
N THR A 494 -15.11 7.09 27.23
CA THR A 494 -14.01 7.85 27.83
C THR A 494 -13.16 8.55 26.77
N LEU A 495 -12.86 7.88 25.65
CA LEU A 495 -11.98 8.44 24.61
C LEU A 495 -12.71 9.43 23.68
N LEU A 496 -14.00 9.21 23.41
CA LEU A 496 -14.71 9.91 22.34
C LEU A 496 -14.71 11.44 22.47
N PRO A 497 -15.04 12.04 23.63
CA PRO A 497 -15.14 13.50 23.74
C PRO A 497 -13.85 14.20 23.33
N ASN A 498 -12.72 13.75 23.88
CA ASN A 498 -11.40 14.30 23.61
C ASN A 498 -10.94 13.98 22.17
N LEU A 499 -11.28 12.80 21.64
CA LEU A 499 -10.97 12.45 20.25
C LEU A 499 -11.69 13.36 19.24
N LEU A 500 -12.97 13.68 19.49
CA LEU A 500 -13.75 14.58 18.66
C LEU A 500 -13.21 16.02 18.71
N GLN A 501 -12.74 16.47 19.88
CA GLN A 501 -12.07 17.78 19.99
C GLN A 501 -10.75 17.81 19.20
N LEU A 502 -9.91 16.77 19.33
CA LEU A 502 -8.65 16.70 18.59
C LEU A 502 -8.85 16.77 17.07
N VAL A 503 -9.79 15.99 16.53
CA VAL A 503 -10.04 16.01 15.08
C VAL A 503 -10.59 17.36 14.63
N SER A 504 -11.51 17.95 15.41
CA SER A 504 -12.06 19.27 15.13
C SER A 504 -10.96 20.35 15.11
N HIS A 505 -10.07 20.37 16.11
CA HIS A 505 -8.98 21.35 16.16
C HIS A 505 -7.92 21.12 15.07
N ALA A 506 -7.61 19.86 14.74
CA ALA A 506 -6.70 19.55 13.64
C ALA A 506 -7.25 19.95 12.26
N GLN A 507 -8.58 19.96 12.08
CA GLN A 507 -9.21 20.53 10.89
C GLN A 507 -9.24 22.07 10.94
N ALA A 508 -9.63 22.63 12.09
CA ALA A 508 -9.68 24.07 12.34
C ALA A 508 -8.33 24.76 12.08
N PHE A 509 -7.21 24.06 12.27
CA PHE A 509 -5.88 24.59 11.96
C PHE A 509 -5.71 24.99 10.49
N ASN A 510 -6.43 24.33 9.57
CA ASN A 510 -6.45 24.67 8.14
C ASN A 510 -7.38 25.85 7.81
N ASP A 511 -8.24 26.26 8.73
CA ASP A 511 -9.25 27.31 8.55
C ASP A 511 -8.67 28.70 8.83
N ILE A 512 -7.94 29.21 7.84
CA ILE A 512 -7.25 30.51 7.90
C ILE A 512 -8.22 31.68 8.09
N GLU A 513 -9.39 31.62 7.46
CA GLU A 513 -10.38 32.70 7.47
C GLU A 513 -11.04 32.89 8.84
N SER A 514 -11.08 31.82 9.66
CA SER A 514 -11.62 31.89 11.02
C SER A 514 -10.51 31.98 12.07
N ASN A 515 -9.69 30.93 12.21
CA ASN A 515 -8.81 30.76 13.37
C ASN A 515 -7.53 31.59 13.31
N TRP A 516 -7.13 32.03 12.12
CA TRP A 516 -5.95 32.87 11.90
C TRP A 516 -6.30 34.30 11.45
N SER A 517 -7.59 34.66 11.50
CA SER A 517 -8.11 35.96 11.05
C SER A 517 -7.58 37.16 11.83
N HIS A 518 -7.15 36.94 13.07
CA HIS A 518 -6.57 37.95 13.94
C HIS A 518 -5.15 38.38 13.51
N LEU A 519 -4.49 37.62 12.64
CA LEU A 519 -3.15 37.92 12.13
C LEU A 519 -3.20 38.87 10.92
N PRO A 520 -2.14 39.66 10.67
CA PRO A 520 -2.00 40.43 9.44
C PRO A 520 -2.10 39.56 8.18
N LEU A 521 -2.67 40.11 7.10
CA LEU A 521 -2.93 39.37 5.86
C LEU A 521 -1.69 38.67 5.30
N GLU A 522 -0.52 39.29 5.43
CA GLU A 522 0.72 38.72 4.92
C GLU A 522 1.20 37.54 5.75
N LEU A 523 0.93 37.52 7.06
CA LEU A 523 1.23 36.38 7.91
C LEU A 523 0.23 35.23 7.68
N GLN A 524 -1.04 35.56 7.40
CA GLN A 524 -2.02 34.56 6.95
C GLN A 524 -1.56 33.87 5.63
N GLN A 525 -0.97 34.63 4.70
CA GLN A 525 -0.39 34.06 3.47
C GLN A 525 0.80 33.13 3.75
N VAL A 526 1.66 33.47 4.72
CA VAL A 526 2.75 32.58 5.15
C VAL A 526 2.19 31.28 5.74
N ILE A 527 1.17 31.35 6.61
CA ILE A 527 0.54 30.15 7.17
C ILE A 527 -0.12 29.30 6.07
N ARG A 528 -0.80 29.92 5.10
CA ARG A 528 -1.31 29.20 3.92
C ARG A 528 -0.20 28.42 3.21
N ARG A 529 0.96 29.06 2.99
CA ARG A 529 2.12 28.42 2.37
C ARG A 529 2.70 27.28 3.21
N VAL A 530 2.73 27.41 4.54
CA VAL A 530 3.11 26.30 5.45
C VAL A 530 2.21 25.09 5.24
N LEU A 531 0.91 25.33 5.08
CA LEU A 531 -0.10 24.28 4.97
C LEU A 531 -0.29 23.71 3.56
N THR A 532 0.30 24.33 2.53
CA THR A 532 0.28 23.80 1.16
C THR A 532 0.94 22.43 1.11
N ASP A 533 0.21 21.39 0.69
CA ASP A 533 0.79 20.06 0.51
C ASP A 533 1.71 20.02 -0.71
N ARG A 534 2.74 19.19 -0.61
CA ARG A 534 3.56 18.78 -1.74
C ARG A 534 3.35 17.30 -1.96
N PHE A 535 3.03 16.91 -3.19
CA PHE A 535 2.82 15.51 -3.54
C PHE A 535 3.51 15.17 -4.85
N TRP A 536 3.97 13.93 -4.90
CA TRP A 536 4.42 13.29 -6.11
C TRP A 536 3.24 12.55 -6.73
N GLN A 537 3.04 12.73 -8.04
CA GLN A 537 2.00 12.04 -8.79
C GLN A 537 2.59 11.43 -10.06
N ALA A 538 2.40 10.13 -10.23
CA ALA A 538 2.85 9.40 -11.40
C ALA A 538 2.28 10.03 -12.68
N GLY A 539 3.13 10.26 -13.68
CA GLY A 539 2.76 10.85 -14.96
C GLY A 539 2.48 12.36 -14.96
N ILE A 540 2.65 13.04 -13.82
CA ILE A 540 2.57 14.52 -13.74
C ILE A 540 3.85 15.12 -13.14
N SER A 541 4.40 14.48 -12.10
CA SER A 541 5.71 14.89 -11.58
C SER A 541 6.83 14.54 -12.56
N THR A 542 7.76 15.48 -12.76
CA THR A 542 8.93 15.33 -13.63
C THR A 542 10.07 14.53 -13.00
N GLU A 543 10.22 14.59 -11.67
CA GLU A 543 11.20 13.81 -10.91
C GLU A 543 10.70 12.39 -10.57
N SER A 544 11.60 11.46 -10.28
CA SER A 544 11.21 10.14 -9.80
C SER A 544 10.62 10.21 -8.39
N ARG A 545 9.87 9.18 -7.99
CA ARG A 545 9.29 9.12 -6.64
C ARG A 545 10.38 9.12 -5.57
N ASP A 546 11.48 8.41 -5.81
CA ASP A 546 12.56 8.25 -4.85
C ASP A 546 13.36 9.56 -4.72
N ASP A 547 13.57 10.28 -5.83
CA ASP A 547 14.20 11.62 -5.82
C ASP A 547 13.35 12.63 -5.06
N PHE A 548 12.03 12.62 -5.28
CA PHE A 548 11.10 13.45 -4.50
C PHE A 548 11.24 13.21 -3.00
N PHE A 549 11.26 11.93 -2.57
CA PHE A 549 11.40 11.59 -1.15
C PHE A 549 12.80 11.90 -0.60
N ALA A 550 13.85 11.72 -1.40
CA ALA A 550 15.21 12.09 -1.03
C ALA A 550 15.34 13.60 -0.81
N ARG A 551 14.74 14.41 -1.71
CA ARG A 551 14.71 15.87 -1.62
C ARG A 551 13.92 16.35 -0.39
N VAL A 552 12.76 15.76 -0.12
CA VAL A 552 11.97 16.05 1.09
C VAL A 552 12.74 15.68 2.37
N SER A 553 13.47 14.56 2.34
CA SER A 553 14.28 14.12 3.48
C SER A 553 15.52 15.00 3.68
N GLY A 554 16.12 15.50 2.59
CA GLY A 554 17.26 16.41 2.61
C GLY A 554 16.90 17.82 3.11
N SER A 555 15.64 18.25 2.97
CA SER A 555 15.20 19.57 3.43
C SER A 555 14.82 19.62 4.92
N LYS A 556 15.07 18.58 5.72
CA LYS A 556 14.63 18.51 7.14
C LYS A 556 15.09 19.70 8.00
N SER A 557 16.28 20.25 7.71
CA SER A 557 16.91 21.36 8.45
C SER A 557 16.73 22.73 7.78
N THR A 558 15.74 22.90 6.91
CA THR A 558 15.45 24.15 6.19
C THR A 558 14.08 24.71 6.57
N TYR A 559 13.74 25.90 6.08
CA TYR A 559 12.41 26.50 6.29
C TYR A 559 11.30 25.59 5.75
N GLU A 560 11.55 24.89 4.65
CA GLU A 560 10.62 23.91 4.09
C GLU A 560 10.49 22.68 5.00
N GLY A 561 11.59 22.19 5.60
CA GLY A 561 11.56 21.12 6.59
C GLY A 561 10.73 21.47 7.83
N PHE A 562 10.87 22.71 8.31
CA PHE A 562 10.04 23.24 9.39
C PHE A 562 8.56 23.26 9.01
N ALA A 563 8.22 23.86 7.86
CA ALA A 563 6.84 23.91 7.36
C ALA A 563 6.23 22.50 7.19
N SER A 564 7.02 21.56 6.64
CA SER A 564 6.64 20.17 6.49
C SER A 564 6.36 19.49 7.84
N THR A 565 7.13 19.82 8.88
CA THR A 565 6.91 19.29 10.23
C THR A 565 5.60 19.78 10.84
N ILE A 566 5.31 21.09 10.73
CA ILE A 566 4.05 21.66 11.22
C ILE A 566 2.85 21.05 10.50
N ARG A 567 2.85 21.11 9.16
CA ARG A 567 1.79 20.54 8.31
C ARG A 567 1.61 19.03 8.55
N GLY A 568 2.73 18.30 8.60
CA GLY A 568 2.75 16.86 8.82
C GLY A 568 2.19 16.45 10.18
N THR A 569 2.49 17.21 11.24
CA THR A 569 1.98 16.96 12.59
C THR A 569 0.47 17.08 12.66
N VAL A 570 -0.09 18.19 12.17
CA VAL A 570 -1.55 18.42 12.16
C VAL A 570 -2.27 17.37 11.29
N ARG A 571 -1.70 17.06 10.12
CA ARG A 571 -2.19 15.99 9.25
C ARG A 571 -2.21 14.64 9.96
N GLN A 572 -1.13 14.27 10.65
CA GLN A 572 -1.01 13.00 11.36
C GLN A 572 -2.03 12.88 12.50
N ILE A 573 -2.29 13.95 13.25
CA ILE A 573 -3.33 13.98 14.29
C ILE A 573 -4.70 13.70 13.68
N ARG A 574 -5.04 14.39 12.58
CA ARG A 574 -6.30 14.21 11.86
C ARG A 574 -6.45 12.79 11.31
N GLU A 575 -5.46 12.29 10.56
CA GLU A 575 -5.51 10.95 9.96
C GLU A 575 -5.51 9.83 11.02
N SER A 576 -4.79 10.00 12.13
CA SER A 576 -4.83 9.04 13.24
C SER A 576 -6.19 9.03 13.92
N SER A 577 -6.80 10.20 14.10
CA SER A 577 -8.15 10.31 14.68
C SER A 577 -9.20 9.67 13.76
N TYR A 578 -9.10 9.90 12.46
CA TYR A 578 -9.94 9.23 11.46
C TYR A 578 -9.79 7.70 11.50
N TYR A 579 -8.56 7.19 11.62
CA TYR A 579 -8.33 5.75 11.74
C TYR A 579 -8.95 5.17 13.02
N ILE A 580 -8.86 5.89 14.14
CA ILE A 580 -9.48 5.47 15.41
C ILE A 580 -10.99 5.42 15.22
N LEU A 581 -11.62 6.49 14.74
CA LEU A 581 -13.07 6.54 14.47
C LEU A 581 -13.51 5.40 13.53
N TYR A 582 -12.78 5.19 12.44
CA TYR A 582 -13.01 4.07 11.54
C TYR A 582 -12.93 2.71 12.27
N SER A 583 -11.92 2.51 13.10
CA SER A 583 -11.73 1.25 13.83
C SER A 583 -12.85 1.01 14.85
N LEU A 584 -13.38 2.07 15.47
CA LEU A 584 -14.51 1.98 16.39
C LEU A 584 -15.80 1.52 15.71
N THR A 585 -15.98 1.81 14.41
CA THR A 585 -17.17 1.34 13.65
C THR A 585 -17.30 -0.19 13.65
N LYS A 586 -16.18 -0.92 13.80
CA LYS A 586 -16.17 -2.38 13.84
C LYS A 586 -16.88 -2.96 15.06
N PHE A 587 -17.09 -2.18 16.12
CA PHE A 587 -17.82 -2.59 17.33
C PHE A 587 -19.33 -2.33 17.25
N ARG A 588 -19.83 -1.91 16.09
CA ARG A 588 -21.27 -1.81 15.76
C ARG A 588 -22.07 -1.12 16.84
N ASP A 589 -23.00 -1.82 17.49
CA ASP A 589 -23.98 -1.25 18.42
C ASP A 589 -23.31 -0.55 19.61
N HIS A 590 -22.10 -0.95 20.01
CA HIS A 590 -21.35 -0.26 21.06
C HIS A 590 -20.87 1.14 20.66
N PHE A 591 -20.68 1.39 19.36
CA PHE A 591 -20.30 2.69 18.83
C PHE A 591 -21.51 3.45 18.28
N TYR A 592 -22.27 2.84 17.37
CA TYR A 592 -23.43 3.46 16.74
C TYR A 592 -24.62 3.64 17.68
N GLY A 593 -24.73 2.84 18.74
CA GLY A 593 -25.80 2.91 19.73
C GLY A 593 -25.67 4.05 20.74
N ILE A 594 -24.59 4.84 20.68
CA ILE A 594 -24.41 6.02 21.53
C ILE A 594 -25.36 7.13 21.03
N SER A 595 -26.46 7.33 21.76
CA SER A 595 -27.55 8.25 21.39
C SER A 595 -27.05 9.65 21.01
N GLU A 596 -26.16 10.24 21.80
CA GLU A 596 -25.69 11.61 21.61
C GLU A 596 -24.55 11.75 20.57
N LEU A 597 -24.07 10.68 19.96
CA LEU A 597 -22.88 10.70 19.10
C LEU A 597 -23.05 11.36 17.72
N PRO A 598 -24.15 11.15 16.96
CA PRO A 598 -24.22 11.54 15.55
C PRO A 598 -23.98 13.03 15.29
N GLY A 599 -24.56 13.90 16.13
CA GLY A 599 -24.41 15.36 16.02
C GLY A 599 -22.98 15.84 16.27
N PRO A 600 -22.40 15.59 17.46
CA PRO A 600 -21.01 15.90 17.77
C PRO A 600 -19.99 15.31 16.79
N LEU A 601 -20.21 14.06 16.34
CA LEU A 601 -19.34 13.42 15.35
C LEU A 601 -19.39 14.15 14.01
N SER A 602 -20.59 14.46 13.51
CA SER A 602 -20.78 15.24 12.28
C SER A 602 -20.12 16.61 12.40
N GLN A 603 -20.28 17.31 13.53
CA GLN A 603 -19.68 18.61 13.74
C GLN A 603 -18.14 18.54 13.77
N ALA A 604 -17.59 17.55 14.46
CA ALA A 604 -16.14 17.37 14.58
C ALA A 604 -15.47 16.98 13.25
N LEU A 605 -16.19 16.28 12.37
CA LEU A 605 -15.68 15.84 11.06
C LEU A 605 -15.93 16.85 9.94
N PHE A 606 -17.03 17.61 9.99
CA PHE A 606 -17.46 18.44 8.86
C PHE A 606 -17.49 19.93 9.17
N GLY A 607 -17.35 20.35 10.43
CA GLY A 607 -17.44 21.75 10.84
C GLY A 607 -16.41 22.67 10.18
N HIS A 608 -15.19 22.17 9.96
CA HIS A 608 -14.10 22.91 9.32
C HIS A 608 -13.62 22.25 8.01
N ALA A 609 -14.37 21.29 7.46
CA ALA A 609 -13.91 20.51 6.31
C ALA A 609 -13.79 21.35 5.03
N TYR A 610 -14.53 22.45 4.89
CA TYR A 610 -14.38 23.39 3.76
C TYR A 610 -12.95 23.95 3.61
N ALA A 611 -12.21 24.07 4.70
CA ALA A 611 -10.87 24.62 4.72
C ALA A 611 -9.78 23.61 4.32
N LEU A 612 -10.14 22.32 4.24
CA LEU A 612 -9.22 21.28 3.80
C LEU A 612 -8.95 21.39 2.29
N THR A 613 -7.79 20.94 1.84
CA THR A 613 -7.54 20.75 0.40
C THR A 613 -8.41 19.61 -0.15
N ALA A 614 -8.66 19.56 -1.46
CA ALA A 614 -9.37 18.43 -2.08
C ALA A 614 -8.72 17.08 -1.74
N HIS A 615 -7.39 17.04 -1.61
CA HIS A 615 -6.67 15.85 -1.16
C HIS A 615 -7.08 15.42 0.25
N HIS A 616 -7.02 16.32 1.23
CA HIS A 616 -7.42 16.00 2.61
C HIS A 616 -8.91 15.68 2.73
N LEU A 617 -9.76 16.32 1.94
CA LEU A 617 -11.19 16.02 1.90
C LEU A 617 -11.46 14.62 1.32
N SER A 618 -10.65 14.13 0.37
CA SER A 618 -10.77 12.76 -0.15
C SER A 618 -10.49 11.70 0.93
N VAL A 619 -9.58 11.97 1.85
CA VAL A 619 -9.30 11.10 3.00
C VAL A 619 -10.49 11.10 3.97
N LEU A 620 -11.05 12.28 4.26
CA LEU A 620 -12.26 12.41 5.08
C LEU A 620 -13.46 11.70 4.44
N LEU A 621 -13.65 11.84 3.13
CA LEU A 621 -14.69 11.15 2.37
C LEU A 621 -14.56 9.63 2.53
N THR A 622 -13.34 9.10 2.39
CA THR A 622 -13.10 7.65 2.56
C THR A 622 -13.56 7.17 3.94
N VAL A 623 -13.19 7.88 5.01
CA VAL A 623 -13.58 7.51 6.39
C VAL A 623 -15.09 7.66 6.60
N SER A 624 -15.68 8.71 6.03
CA SER A 624 -17.12 8.98 6.10
C SER A 624 -17.93 7.88 5.38
N THR A 625 -17.45 7.40 4.23
CA THR A 625 -18.06 6.26 3.52
C THR A 625 -18.11 5.02 4.41
N HIS A 626 -17.01 4.67 5.09
CA HIS A 626 -17.00 3.52 5.99
C HIS A 626 -17.92 3.71 7.20
N LEU A 627 -18.02 4.92 7.74
CA LEU A 627 -18.96 5.25 8.82
C LEU A 627 -20.42 5.07 8.38
N ILE A 628 -20.75 5.46 7.15
CA ILE A 628 -22.10 5.38 6.59
C ILE A 628 -22.45 3.93 6.23
N GLU A 629 -21.60 3.25 5.48
CA GLU A 629 -21.81 1.85 5.05
C GLU A 629 -21.81 0.88 6.23
N GLY A 630 -20.97 1.14 7.24
CA GLY A 630 -20.87 0.31 8.45
C GLY A 630 -22.04 0.45 9.43
N CYS A 631 -22.95 1.40 9.22
CA CYS A 631 -24.05 1.68 10.15
C CYS A 631 -25.11 0.54 10.14
N PRO A 632 -25.36 -0.13 11.30
CA PRO A 632 -26.38 -1.16 11.42
C PRO A 632 -27.77 -0.66 11.01
N ALA A 633 -28.52 -1.49 10.28
CA ALA A 633 -29.79 -1.10 9.67
C ALA A 633 -30.79 -0.45 10.66
N HIS A 634 -30.84 -0.96 11.89
CA HIS A 634 -31.75 -0.50 12.94
C HIS A 634 -31.35 0.85 13.58
N LEU A 635 -30.11 1.32 13.36
CA LEU A 635 -29.60 2.59 13.89
C LEU A 635 -29.52 3.69 12.82
N ARG A 636 -29.76 3.33 11.54
CA ARG A 636 -29.61 4.25 10.41
C ARG A 636 -30.48 5.50 10.51
N SER A 637 -31.72 5.36 10.96
CA SER A 637 -32.67 6.49 11.07
C SER A 637 -32.20 7.57 12.04
N HIS A 638 -31.41 7.18 13.04
CA HIS A 638 -30.85 8.08 14.05
C HIS A 638 -29.46 8.59 13.65
N PHE A 639 -28.58 7.68 13.24
CA PHE A 639 -27.17 8.00 13.05
C PHE A 639 -26.84 8.65 11.70
N LEU A 640 -27.46 8.20 10.61
CA LEU A 640 -27.09 8.65 9.27
C LEU A 640 -27.49 10.09 8.93
N PRO A 641 -28.66 10.63 9.33
CA PRO A 641 -29.08 11.95 8.84
C PRO A 641 -28.07 13.07 9.13
N PRO A 642 -27.53 13.24 10.36
CA PRO A 642 -26.51 14.27 10.63
C PRO A 642 -25.24 14.06 9.80
N MET A 643 -24.79 12.81 9.71
CA MET A 643 -23.55 12.43 9.01
C MET A 643 -23.62 12.69 7.51
N VAL A 644 -24.70 12.25 6.86
CA VAL A 644 -24.93 12.41 5.43
C VAL A 644 -25.12 13.89 5.08
N GLN A 645 -25.91 14.61 5.88
CA GLN A 645 -26.13 16.04 5.67
C GLN A 645 -24.83 16.85 5.80
N GLY A 646 -24.04 16.60 6.85
CA GLY A 646 -22.76 17.27 7.07
C GLY A 646 -21.78 17.00 5.93
N LEU A 647 -21.60 15.73 5.54
CA LEU A 647 -20.70 15.35 4.45
C LEU A 647 -21.09 16.02 3.13
N PHE A 648 -22.35 15.87 2.69
CA PHE A 648 -22.75 16.38 1.38
C PHE A 648 -22.76 17.91 1.29
N ARG A 649 -23.02 18.61 2.41
CA ARG A 649 -22.88 20.06 2.46
C ARG A 649 -21.45 20.50 2.13
N GLU A 650 -20.46 19.85 2.74
CA GLU A 650 -19.05 20.22 2.54
C GLU A 650 -18.52 19.75 1.18
N LEU A 651 -18.94 18.57 0.70
CA LEU A 651 -18.61 18.09 -0.65
C LEU A 651 -19.14 19.03 -1.72
N ASP A 652 -20.42 19.42 -1.64
CA ASP A 652 -21.04 20.32 -2.61
C ASP A 652 -20.34 21.69 -2.62
N ARG A 653 -20.11 22.26 -1.43
CA ARG A 653 -19.38 23.53 -1.28
C ARG A 653 -18.00 23.47 -1.94
N LYS A 654 -17.21 22.45 -1.61
CA LYS A 654 -15.82 22.31 -2.07
C LYS A 654 -15.71 22.02 -3.56
N ILE A 655 -16.47 21.04 -4.04
CA ILE A 655 -16.45 20.62 -5.44
C ILE A 655 -16.93 21.76 -6.33
N SER A 656 -18.04 22.41 -5.96
CA SER A 656 -18.58 23.52 -6.74
C SER A 656 -17.63 24.72 -6.77
N SER A 657 -17.03 25.10 -5.63
CA SER A 657 -16.09 26.23 -5.59
C SER A 657 -14.84 25.97 -6.43
N GLU A 658 -14.19 24.80 -6.26
CA GLU A 658 -12.94 24.52 -6.96
C GLU A 658 -13.15 24.29 -8.47
N TRP A 659 -14.26 23.69 -8.90
CA TRP A 659 -14.57 23.60 -10.34
C TRP A 659 -14.84 24.96 -10.97
N ASN A 660 -15.45 25.89 -10.23
CA ASN A 660 -15.63 27.26 -10.69
C ASN A 660 -14.29 28.00 -10.80
N ASP A 661 -13.35 27.75 -9.89
CA ASP A 661 -12.01 28.33 -9.95
C ASP A 661 -11.18 27.76 -11.10
N VAL A 662 -11.22 26.44 -11.32
CA VAL A 662 -10.61 25.79 -12.51
C VAL A 662 -11.20 26.35 -13.80
N ALA A 663 -12.53 26.51 -13.88
CA ALA A 663 -13.18 27.07 -15.05
C ALA A 663 -12.77 28.52 -15.33
N ARG A 664 -12.55 29.32 -14.27
CA ARG A 664 -12.07 30.69 -14.37
C ARG A 664 -10.62 30.74 -14.83
N GLN A 665 -9.76 29.92 -14.24
CA GLN A 665 -8.35 29.81 -14.62
C GLN A 665 -8.20 29.46 -16.10
N VAL A 666 -8.93 28.45 -16.60
CA VAL A 666 -8.93 28.07 -18.02
C VAL A 666 -9.39 29.20 -18.94
N ALA A 667 -10.29 30.07 -18.48
CA ALA A 667 -10.77 31.22 -19.26
C ALA A 667 -9.77 32.41 -19.24
N GLU A 668 -8.93 32.51 -18.21
CA GLU A 668 -7.99 33.61 -17.98
C GLU A 668 -6.54 33.27 -18.39
N SER A 669 -6.21 31.99 -18.56
CA SER A 669 -4.85 31.52 -18.85
C SER A 669 -4.45 31.71 -20.33
N GLY A 670 -3.49 32.60 -20.59
CA GLY A 670 -2.55 32.51 -21.72
C GLY A 670 -1.39 31.53 -21.42
N GLU A 671 -0.37 31.45 -22.28
CA GLU A 671 0.83 30.61 -22.05
C GLU A 671 1.46 30.92 -20.67
N ASN A 672 1.34 30.00 -19.72
CA ASN A 672 1.73 30.20 -18.32
C ASN A 672 2.62 29.04 -17.82
N ASP A 673 3.65 29.36 -17.02
CA ASP A 673 4.74 28.46 -16.60
C ASP A 673 4.37 27.45 -15.48
N ASN A 674 3.12 27.40 -14.99
CA ASN A 674 2.70 26.60 -13.82
C ASN A 674 1.77 25.40 -14.14
N LEU A 675 1.75 24.93 -15.39
CA LEU A 675 0.85 23.86 -15.87
C LEU A 675 0.86 22.59 -14.99
N THR A 676 2.02 22.20 -14.45
CA THR A 676 2.18 20.98 -13.64
C THR A 676 1.35 20.99 -12.35
N ASP A 677 1.35 22.11 -11.61
CA ASP A 677 0.63 22.22 -10.34
C ASP A 677 -0.89 22.39 -10.57
N GLU A 678 -1.27 23.02 -11.68
CA GLU A 678 -2.65 23.10 -12.14
C GLU A 678 -3.19 21.70 -12.50
N MET A 679 -2.46 20.93 -13.31
CA MET A 679 -2.83 19.55 -13.68
C MET A 679 -2.98 18.64 -12.46
N LYS A 680 -2.07 18.77 -11.49
CA LYS A 680 -2.12 18.04 -10.21
C LYS A 680 -3.39 18.37 -9.43
N THR A 681 -3.69 19.66 -9.26
CA THR A 681 -4.87 20.13 -8.52
C THR A 681 -6.16 19.67 -9.20
N GLU A 682 -6.25 19.80 -10.53
CA GLU A 682 -7.41 19.33 -11.29
C GLU A 682 -7.58 17.80 -11.20
N SER A 683 -6.49 17.04 -11.28
CA SER A 683 -6.54 15.57 -11.18
C SER A 683 -7.12 15.11 -9.84
N ILE A 684 -6.71 15.73 -8.74
CA ILE A 684 -7.24 15.46 -7.39
C ILE A 684 -8.72 15.83 -7.30
N LEU A 685 -9.11 17.00 -7.83
CA LEU A 685 -10.51 17.43 -7.84
C LEU A 685 -11.41 16.47 -8.63
N ARG A 686 -10.94 15.97 -9.77
CA ARG A 686 -11.65 14.93 -10.55
C ARG A 686 -11.83 13.64 -9.73
N GLN A 687 -10.79 13.19 -9.03
CA GLN A 687 -10.87 11.99 -8.19
C GLN A 687 -11.85 12.18 -7.01
N LEU A 688 -11.82 13.34 -6.36
CA LEU A 688 -12.76 13.69 -5.29
C LEU A 688 -14.20 13.71 -5.81
N THR A 689 -14.43 14.33 -6.98
CA THR A 689 -15.75 14.39 -7.63
C THR A 689 -16.26 12.99 -7.95
N TYR A 690 -15.43 12.14 -8.57
CA TYR A 690 -15.78 10.75 -8.88
C TYR A 690 -16.14 9.94 -7.62
N SER A 691 -15.33 10.05 -6.57
CA SER A 691 -15.55 9.33 -5.31
C SER A 691 -16.86 9.78 -4.64
N SER A 692 -17.15 11.08 -4.68
CA SER A 692 -18.37 11.66 -4.11
C SER A 692 -19.62 11.18 -4.85
N VAL A 693 -19.60 11.18 -6.19
CA VAL A 693 -20.70 10.67 -7.02
C VAL A 693 -20.87 9.16 -6.85
N SER A 694 -19.77 8.42 -6.73
CA SER A 694 -19.81 6.97 -6.48
C SER A 694 -20.49 6.64 -5.15
N LEU A 695 -20.21 7.42 -4.09
CA LEU A 695 -20.91 7.28 -2.81
C LEU A 695 -22.42 7.53 -2.95
N VAL A 696 -22.82 8.58 -3.69
CA VAL A 696 -24.26 8.84 -3.95
C VAL A 696 -24.90 7.65 -4.66
N ALA A 697 -24.24 7.08 -5.66
CA ALA A 697 -24.74 5.91 -6.38
C ALA A 697 -24.92 4.71 -5.44
N VAL A 698 -23.96 4.47 -4.52
CA VAL A 698 -24.06 3.42 -3.50
C VAL A 698 -25.23 3.66 -2.56
N LEU A 699 -25.44 4.90 -2.09
CA LEU A 699 -26.54 5.23 -1.17
C LEU A 699 -27.93 5.13 -1.80
N LEU A 700 -28.05 5.36 -3.12
CA LEU A 700 -29.31 5.30 -3.85
C LEU A 700 -29.61 3.91 -4.42
N ASP A 701 -28.66 2.97 -4.41
CA ASP A 701 -28.88 1.63 -4.95
C ASP A 701 -29.75 0.78 -4.01
N SER A 702 -31.05 0.75 -4.33
CA SER A 702 -32.08 -0.06 -3.68
C SER A 702 -31.81 -1.58 -3.63
N ARG A 703 -30.84 -2.11 -4.40
CA ARG A 703 -30.54 -3.55 -4.48
C ARG A 703 -29.64 -4.06 -3.34
N GLN A 704 -29.08 -3.17 -2.51
CA GLN A 704 -28.13 -3.52 -1.46
C GLN A 704 -28.74 -4.05 -0.14
N GLY A 705 -30.01 -4.46 -0.16
CA GLY A 705 -30.64 -5.12 0.98
C GLY A 705 -30.18 -6.58 1.24
N ALA A 706 -29.38 -7.20 0.36
CA ALA A 706 -29.12 -8.64 0.44
C ALA A 706 -27.69 -9.14 0.10
N SER A 707 -26.71 -8.31 -0.25
CA SER A 707 -25.34 -8.80 -0.48
C SER A 707 -24.28 -7.71 -0.34
N LEU A 708 -23.69 -7.58 0.85
CA LEU A 708 -22.56 -6.68 1.11
C LEU A 708 -21.44 -7.46 1.80
N SER A 709 -20.65 -8.19 1.01
CA SER A 709 -19.42 -8.83 1.46
C SER A 709 -18.40 -8.93 0.33
N MET A 710 -18.01 -7.83 -0.31
CA MET A 710 -16.88 -7.88 -1.25
C MET A 710 -16.18 -6.54 -1.54
N PHE A 711 -15.97 -5.68 -0.54
CA PHE A 711 -15.00 -4.57 -0.68
C PHE A 711 -14.30 -4.30 0.66
N SER A 712 -13.62 -5.32 1.21
CA SER A 712 -12.85 -5.19 2.45
C SER A 712 -11.42 -5.65 2.23
N SER A 713 -10.46 -4.72 2.37
CA SER A 713 -9.17 -4.92 3.09
C SER A 713 -7.88 -4.28 2.52
N SER A 714 -7.88 -3.43 1.50
CA SER A 714 -6.57 -2.91 0.97
C SER A 714 -6.34 -1.40 0.91
N TYR A 715 -7.28 -0.54 1.31
CA TYR A 715 -7.13 0.91 1.06
C TYR A 715 -6.47 1.76 2.16
N MET A 716 -6.29 1.27 3.40
CA MET A 716 -5.67 2.11 4.46
C MET A 716 -4.15 1.95 4.66
N TYR A 717 -3.49 1.03 3.95
CA TYR A 717 -2.03 0.85 4.02
C TYR A 717 -1.28 1.25 2.73
N ALA A 718 -2.00 1.69 1.69
CA ALA A 718 -1.44 2.01 0.38
C ALA A 718 -1.64 3.49 0.00
N ASN A 719 -1.13 4.42 0.81
CA ASN A 719 -0.80 5.76 0.30
C ASN A 719 0.48 5.65 -0.55
N SER A 720 0.39 4.97 -1.70
CA SER A 720 1.32 5.06 -2.83
C SER A 720 0.88 4.21 -4.04
N ILE A 721 -0.39 4.23 -4.46
CA ILE A 721 -0.77 3.90 -5.84
C ILE A 721 -1.86 4.89 -6.28
N GLN A 722 -1.44 5.96 -6.96
CA GLN A 722 -2.30 6.72 -7.85
C GLN A 722 -2.15 6.10 -9.24
N ASN A 723 -3.23 5.56 -9.82
CA ASN A 723 -3.34 5.29 -11.24
C ASN A 723 -4.81 5.04 -11.61
N SER A 724 -5.47 6.06 -12.17
CA SER A 724 -6.29 5.90 -13.38
C SER A 724 -6.75 7.29 -13.86
N ALA A 725 -6.27 7.70 -15.03
CA ALA A 725 -6.86 8.78 -15.79
C ALA A 725 -7.67 8.15 -16.94
N ALA A 726 -8.96 8.50 -17.04
CA ALA A 726 -9.69 8.76 -18.30
C ALA A 726 -11.20 8.65 -18.07
N TRP A 727 -11.90 9.73 -17.69
CA TRP A 727 -13.32 9.92 -18.00
C TRP A 727 -13.63 11.43 -18.10
N LYS A 728 -14.06 11.90 -19.29
CA LYS A 728 -14.61 13.24 -19.49
C LYS A 728 -16.13 13.16 -19.33
N THR A 729 -16.66 13.60 -18.19
CA THR A 729 -18.08 14.03 -18.12
C THR A 729 -18.24 15.02 -16.98
N LYS A 730 -18.68 16.25 -17.32
CA LYS A 730 -19.07 17.27 -16.34
C LYS A 730 -20.49 16.97 -15.89
N LEU A 731 -20.68 16.58 -14.63
CA LEU A 731 -22.00 16.53 -14.00
C LEU A 731 -21.87 17.11 -12.59
N SER A 732 -22.68 18.12 -12.28
CA SER A 732 -22.83 18.63 -10.91
C SER A 732 -23.60 17.60 -10.07
N VAL A 733 -23.25 17.49 -8.78
CA VAL A 733 -23.95 16.64 -7.80
C VAL A 733 -25.43 17.01 -7.72
N THR A 734 -25.77 18.29 -7.83
CA THR A 734 -27.15 18.80 -7.89
C THR A 734 -27.90 18.27 -9.12
N THR A 735 -27.21 18.13 -10.26
CA THR A 735 -27.80 17.60 -11.51
C THR A 735 -28.09 16.10 -11.42
N VAL A 736 -27.23 15.34 -10.74
CA VAL A 736 -27.47 13.89 -10.52
C VAL A 736 -28.65 13.66 -9.57
N VAL A 737 -28.79 14.48 -8.52
CA VAL A 737 -29.93 14.43 -7.59
C VAL A 737 -31.25 14.81 -8.29
N LEU A 738 -31.25 15.81 -9.18
CA LEU A 738 -32.43 16.21 -9.96
C LEU A 738 -32.83 15.20 -11.05
N LEU A 739 -31.87 14.53 -11.68
CA LEU A 739 -32.15 13.47 -12.67
C LEU A 739 -32.72 12.20 -12.00
N CYS A 740 -32.30 11.87 -10.78
CA CYS A 740 -32.87 10.74 -10.03
C CYS A 740 -34.25 11.05 -9.45
N ALA A 741 -34.53 12.31 -9.08
CA ALA A 741 -35.84 12.72 -8.54
C ALA A 741 -36.97 12.81 -9.59
N THR A 742 -36.65 12.76 -10.89
CA THR A 742 -37.63 12.96 -11.98
C THR A 742 -37.96 11.71 -12.80
N SER A 743 -37.38 10.54 -12.49
CA SER A 743 -37.61 9.30 -13.25
C SER A 743 -38.53 8.30 -12.52
N SER A 744 -39.78 8.69 -12.30
CA SER A 744 -40.85 7.74 -11.97
C SER A 744 -41.45 7.15 -13.25
N SER A 745 -40.70 6.30 -13.97
CA SER A 745 -41.29 5.31 -14.91
C SER A 745 -40.27 4.26 -15.38
N PRO A 746 -40.55 2.95 -15.31
CA PRO A 746 -39.57 1.89 -15.54
C PRO A 746 -39.62 1.33 -16.96
N HIS A 747 -39.28 2.11 -17.99
CA HIS A 747 -39.06 1.57 -19.34
C HIS A 747 -38.22 2.53 -20.17
N LEU A 748 -36.88 2.40 -20.17
CA LEU A 748 -35.96 2.86 -21.24
C LEU A 748 -34.49 2.70 -20.82
N LEU A 749 -33.96 1.47 -20.78
CA LEU A 749 -32.51 1.22 -20.79
C LEU A 749 -32.24 -0.11 -21.53
N CYS A 750 -32.50 -0.09 -22.83
CA CYS A 750 -31.87 -0.97 -23.81
C CYS A 750 -31.58 -0.12 -25.04
N LEU A 751 -30.42 -0.35 -25.67
CA LEU A 751 -29.84 0.32 -26.85
C LEU A 751 -28.75 1.36 -26.51
N ASN A 752 -27.50 0.91 -26.41
CA ASN A 752 -26.54 1.05 -27.52
C ASN A 752 -25.17 0.47 -27.14
N ARG A 753 -24.82 -0.65 -27.77
CA ARG A 753 -23.45 -1.10 -28.02
C ARG A 753 -23.24 -1.04 -29.53
N SER A 754 -22.29 -0.23 -29.97
CA SER A 754 -21.59 -0.32 -31.25
C SER A 754 -20.23 0.34 -31.06
#